data_AF-A0A9P4PSG6-F1
#
_entry.id   AF-A0A9P4PSG6-F1
#
_cell.length_a   1.000
_cell.length_b   1.000
_cell.length_c   1.000
_cell.angle_alpha   90.00
_cell.angle_beta   90.00
_cell.angle_gamma   90.00
#
_symmetry.space_group_name_H-M   'P 1'
#
loop_
_entity.id
_entity.type
_entity.pdbx_description
1 polymer ?
#
loop_
_entity_poly.entity_id
_entity_poly.type
_entity_poly.pdbx_seq_one_letter_code
_entity_poly.pdbx_strand_id
1 'polypeptide(L)'
;MAPKKKKDIGYMNKYVYDAFLWTFSVLVELFFREVHPRGSWKVPKEGPVLFVCAPHANQFVDPLILMRVVKKETERRIHVLTAEKSMKRKFVGTMAAASGAVPVGRAMDKTRPASGKIYLPDAVNDPLLVRGVGTNFEANDFQVGGSLVLPKVNNVAASAEILEIKGPEEIRLKRPFKGGVAMQQLTGRNDMTEDGIFVNGKSSAIGPAPGYEGTVFQIAPKLNQTEVYDAVHTVLHRGGTIAIFPEGGSHDRTELLPLKAGVAIMSLGTVASKPDCNLKIIPVGMNYFHAHKFRSRAVIEFGNAIEVPVELAQRFQAGERREAIGQMLETIREGLISVTVTAPDYDTLMLIQAVRRLYNPKGTKLPLPRVVELNRRLIQGYNKYKDDPRIVDLKKEVLSYNAQILALGVRDHQVQYARVSGVTCFFLFWYRLVKLCLLSIFVVPGTLMFGLVFLTSKWYSKRKARQALAESNVKVQARDVLATWKLLVAMAVAPLVYTYYVVLITWLYHYNRVFGFLPDGLRKRYLIMAQVMIYPTVTYAALRFGEAALDIFKSLGPLIKMVNPWTGNELAKAQARREKLAERITDIINTLGPEMFDDFHSKRIISDPFTQSPPATPPRQKSKADAEREAPEPVESYDFPASPTSPTSDRNGLHKNESFTDLANQDIFSTRPSTPKKHHSRRPSGGFGQGFQLKPFSTIDGNLDEVSKRIKSGMRSRGHRRSSVEDWHQEEESGATTPRSEASHDELTMSRKER
;
A
#
# COMPACT_ATOMS: atom_id res chain seq x y z
N MET A 1 -34.19 12.96 -31.31
CA MET A 1 -33.36 11.80 -30.92
C MET A 1 -34.01 11.11 -29.73
N ALA A 2 -34.04 9.78 -29.66
CA ALA A 2 -34.46 9.10 -28.43
C ALA A 2 -33.43 9.36 -27.31
N PRO A 3 -33.87 9.57 -26.04
CA PRO A 3 -32.94 9.72 -24.94
C PRO A 3 -32.12 8.44 -24.77
N LYS A 4 -30.79 8.55 -24.76
CA LYS A 4 -29.92 7.43 -24.39
C LYS A 4 -30.30 7.00 -22.97
N LYS A 5 -30.85 5.79 -22.81
CA LYS A 5 -31.07 5.18 -21.48
C LYS A 5 -29.81 5.40 -20.63
N LYS A 6 -29.93 6.09 -19.49
CA LYS A 6 -28.84 6.15 -18.51
C LYS A 6 -28.45 4.70 -18.21
N LYS A 7 -27.16 4.37 -18.32
CA LYS A 7 -26.68 3.05 -17.87
C LYS A 7 -26.86 2.99 -16.36
N ASP A 8 -27.49 1.93 -15.86
CA ASP A 8 -27.64 1.69 -14.42
C ASP A 8 -26.27 1.64 -13.75
N ILE A 9 -25.94 2.69 -13.00
CA ILE A 9 -24.64 2.83 -12.35
C ILE A 9 -24.59 1.81 -11.21
N GLY A 10 -23.52 0.99 -11.18
CA GLY A 10 -23.38 -0.11 -10.23
C GLY A 10 -23.99 -1.44 -10.68
N TYR A 11 -24.50 -1.58 -11.91
CA TYR A 11 -24.73 -2.93 -12.47
C TYR A 11 -23.42 -3.57 -12.95
N MET A 12 -23.19 -4.83 -12.58
CA MET A 12 -21.99 -5.59 -12.92
C MET A 12 -22.35 -6.96 -13.51
N ASN A 13 -21.99 -7.19 -14.77
CA ASN A 13 -22.08 -8.51 -15.39
C ASN A 13 -20.99 -9.42 -14.78
N LYS A 14 -21.42 -10.43 -14.02
CA LYS A 14 -20.55 -11.37 -13.30
C LYS A 14 -19.53 -12.05 -14.22
N TYR A 15 -19.95 -12.50 -15.41
CA TYR A 15 -19.08 -13.19 -16.37
C TYR A 15 -18.02 -12.26 -16.97
N VAL A 16 -18.39 -11.03 -17.29
CA VAL A 16 -17.43 -10.01 -17.80
C VAL A 16 -16.41 -9.64 -16.72
N TYR A 17 -16.87 -9.48 -15.47
CA TYR A 17 -15.99 -9.21 -14.33
C TYR A 17 -15.03 -10.39 -14.08
N ASP A 18 -15.52 -11.63 -14.08
CA ASP A 18 -14.69 -12.80 -13.81
C ASP A 18 -13.68 -13.06 -14.94
N ALA A 19 -14.07 -12.91 -16.21
CA ALA A 19 -13.16 -13.02 -17.36
C ALA A 19 -12.10 -11.91 -17.38
N PHE A 20 -12.48 -10.67 -17.06
CA PHE A 20 -11.54 -9.57 -16.84
C PHE A 20 -10.56 -9.92 -15.71
N LEU A 21 -11.08 -10.32 -14.55
CA LEU A 21 -10.27 -10.56 -13.35
C LEU A 21 -9.33 -11.75 -13.53
N TRP A 22 -9.74 -12.81 -14.22
CA TRP A 22 -8.87 -13.93 -14.59
C TRP A 22 -7.71 -13.47 -15.50
N THR A 23 -8.04 -12.77 -16.59
CA THR A 23 -7.06 -12.24 -17.56
C THR A 23 -6.02 -11.35 -16.88
N PHE A 24 -6.46 -10.45 -16.00
CA PHE A 24 -5.58 -9.54 -15.28
C PHE A 24 -4.90 -10.18 -14.05
N SER A 25 -5.42 -11.30 -13.51
CA SER A 25 -4.74 -12.08 -12.47
C SER A 25 -3.45 -12.72 -12.96
N VAL A 26 -3.41 -13.20 -14.21
CA VAL A 26 -2.18 -13.68 -14.86
C VAL A 26 -1.10 -12.60 -14.85
N LEU A 27 -1.45 -11.36 -15.19
CA LEU A 27 -0.53 -10.22 -15.14
C LEU A 27 -0.03 -9.93 -13.72
N VAL A 28 -0.89 -10.04 -12.70
CA VAL A 28 -0.49 -9.93 -11.29
C VAL A 28 0.50 -11.02 -10.90
N GLU A 29 0.31 -12.28 -11.29
CA GLU A 29 1.26 -13.36 -10.93
C GLU A 29 2.57 -13.30 -11.71
N LEU A 30 2.58 -12.75 -12.92
CA LEU A 30 3.82 -12.48 -13.63
C LEU A 30 4.60 -11.35 -12.95
N PHE A 31 3.92 -10.29 -12.50
CA PHE A 31 4.57 -9.14 -11.85
C PHE A 31 4.99 -9.39 -10.39
N PHE A 32 4.15 -10.03 -9.58
CA PHE A 32 4.42 -10.34 -8.18
C PHE A 32 4.73 -11.82 -8.01
N ARG A 33 5.81 -12.13 -7.29
CA ARG A 33 6.18 -13.51 -6.96
C ARG A 33 5.20 -14.16 -5.99
N GLU A 34 4.62 -13.34 -5.12
CA GLU A 34 3.80 -13.78 -3.99
C GLU A 34 2.83 -12.66 -3.61
N VAL A 35 1.53 -12.99 -3.50
CA VAL A 35 0.48 -12.12 -2.97
C VAL A 35 -0.21 -12.93 -1.87
N HIS A 36 -0.09 -12.50 -0.61
CA HIS A 36 -0.53 -13.28 0.54
C HIS A 36 -1.69 -12.59 1.30
N PRO A 37 -2.89 -13.19 1.36
CA PRO A 37 -3.97 -12.70 2.22
C PRO A 37 -3.69 -12.98 3.69
N ARG A 38 -4.12 -12.07 4.59
CA ARG A 38 -4.10 -12.27 6.04
C ARG A 38 -5.41 -11.75 6.61
N GLY A 39 -6.09 -12.52 7.47
CA GLY A 39 -7.36 -12.09 8.06
C GLY A 39 -8.57 -12.19 7.12
N SER A 40 -8.44 -12.82 5.94
CA SER A 40 -9.53 -12.97 4.97
C SER A 40 -10.80 -13.59 5.56
N TRP A 41 -10.65 -14.47 6.56
CA TRP A 41 -11.75 -15.06 7.33
C TRP A 41 -12.57 -14.06 8.16
N LYS A 42 -12.11 -12.82 8.35
CA LYS A 42 -12.85 -11.73 9.02
C LYS A 42 -13.82 -11.00 8.08
N VAL A 43 -13.70 -11.22 6.78
CA VAL A 43 -14.56 -10.58 5.77
C VAL A 43 -15.92 -11.30 5.78
N PRO A 44 -17.05 -10.59 5.97
CA PRO A 44 -18.38 -11.19 5.88
C PRO A 44 -18.59 -11.84 4.51
N LYS A 45 -19.09 -13.09 4.50
CA LYS A 45 -19.48 -13.79 3.26
C LYS A 45 -20.72 -13.16 2.63
N GLU A 46 -21.62 -12.62 3.46
CA GLU A 46 -22.93 -12.08 3.11
C GLU A 46 -23.13 -10.69 3.75
N GLY A 47 -24.24 -10.03 3.41
CA GLY A 47 -24.47 -8.61 3.73
C GLY A 47 -23.57 -7.66 2.92
N PRO A 48 -23.74 -6.33 3.05
CA PRO A 48 -22.91 -5.36 2.37
C PRO A 48 -21.58 -5.09 3.05
N VAL A 49 -20.52 -4.94 2.25
CA VAL A 49 -19.16 -4.68 2.74
C VAL A 49 -18.53 -3.50 2.00
N LEU A 50 -18.04 -2.51 2.77
CA LEU A 50 -17.22 -1.41 2.27
C LEU A 50 -15.76 -1.66 2.64
N PHE A 51 -14.95 -2.08 1.66
CA PHE A 51 -13.50 -2.21 1.84
C PHE A 51 -12.84 -0.84 1.77
N VAL A 52 -12.14 -0.45 2.83
CA VAL A 52 -11.41 0.82 2.91
C VAL A 52 -9.92 0.48 2.92
N CYS A 53 -9.20 0.92 1.89
CA CYS A 53 -7.92 0.32 1.52
C CYS A 53 -6.79 1.36 1.54
N ALA A 54 -5.68 1.06 2.21
CA ALA A 54 -4.51 1.94 2.27
C ALA A 54 -3.22 1.16 2.60
N PRO A 55 -2.00 1.72 2.41
CA PRO A 55 -1.71 2.91 1.61
C PRO A 55 -1.91 2.63 0.12
N HIS A 56 -2.29 3.64 -0.66
CA HIS A 56 -2.49 3.51 -2.11
C HIS A 56 -1.16 3.58 -2.88
N ALA A 57 -0.34 2.55 -2.72
CA ALA A 57 1.02 2.46 -3.26
C ALA A 57 1.12 2.21 -4.78
N ASN A 58 0.03 1.83 -5.48
CA ASN A 58 0.00 1.67 -6.94
C ASN A 58 -1.39 1.95 -7.56
N GLN A 59 -1.43 2.76 -8.64
CA GLN A 59 -2.68 3.20 -9.29
C GLN A 59 -3.65 2.08 -9.71
N PHE A 60 -3.30 1.28 -10.71
CA PHE A 60 -4.19 0.24 -11.26
C PHE A 60 -4.01 -1.13 -10.58
N VAL A 61 -2.88 -1.30 -9.90
CA VAL A 61 -2.42 -2.59 -9.38
C VAL A 61 -3.02 -2.88 -8.00
N ASP A 62 -3.17 -1.87 -7.13
CA ASP A 62 -3.78 -2.08 -5.80
C ASP A 62 -5.23 -2.57 -5.89
N PRO A 63 -6.13 -1.97 -6.71
CA PRO A 63 -7.51 -2.45 -6.80
C PRO A 63 -7.60 -3.84 -7.45
N LEU A 64 -6.76 -4.12 -8.44
CA LEU A 64 -6.73 -5.42 -9.13
C LEU A 64 -6.29 -6.56 -8.20
N ILE A 65 -5.28 -6.34 -7.37
CA ILE A 65 -4.86 -7.29 -6.35
C ILE A 65 -5.98 -7.52 -5.33
N LEU A 66 -6.63 -6.46 -4.86
CA LEU A 66 -7.75 -6.56 -3.92
C LEU A 66 -8.92 -7.35 -4.51
N MET A 67 -9.35 -7.02 -5.73
CA MET A 67 -10.42 -7.73 -6.46
C MET A 67 -10.15 -9.23 -6.51
N ARG A 68 -8.92 -9.62 -6.90
CA ARG A 68 -8.52 -11.02 -6.99
C ARG A 68 -8.54 -11.71 -5.63
N VAL A 69 -7.93 -11.10 -4.61
CA VAL A 69 -7.80 -11.72 -3.28
C VAL A 69 -9.17 -11.91 -2.64
N VAL A 70 -10.04 -10.91 -2.68
CA VAL A 70 -11.41 -11.03 -2.15
C VAL A 70 -12.21 -12.05 -2.94
N LYS A 71 -12.12 -12.07 -4.27
CA LYS A 71 -12.79 -13.07 -5.11
C LYS A 71 -12.33 -14.49 -4.76
N LYS A 72 -11.03 -14.73 -4.62
CA LYS A 72 -10.47 -16.05 -4.32
C LYS A 72 -10.75 -16.55 -2.89
N GLU A 73 -10.74 -15.66 -1.91
CA GLU A 73 -10.87 -16.02 -0.50
C GLU A 73 -12.33 -15.98 0.01
N THR A 74 -13.23 -15.26 -0.68
CA THR A 74 -14.62 -15.04 -0.22
C THR A 74 -15.69 -15.18 -1.31
N GLU A 75 -15.30 -15.41 -2.57
CA GLU A 75 -16.18 -15.46 -3.76
C GLU A 75 -16.93 -14.16 -4.12
N ARG A 76 -16.81 -13.10 -3.29
CA ARG A 76 -17.40 -11.77 -3.50
C ARG A 76 -16.69 -10.99 -4.63
N ARG A 77 -17.40 -10.09 -5.30
CA ARG A 77 -16.92 -9.25 -6.41
C ARG A 77 -17.06 -7.77 -6.04
N ILE A 78 -16.04 -6.96 -6.36
CA ILE A 78 -15.90 -5.60 -5.84
C ILE A 78 -16.15 -4.54 -6.91
N HIS A 79 -17.03 -3.58 -6.61
CA HIS A 79 -17.11 -2.31 -7.33
C HIS A 79 -16.03 -1.35 -6.81
N VAL A 80 -15.03 -1.01 -7.63
CA VAL A 80 -13.98 -0.06 -7.25
C VAL A 80 -14.37 1.37 -7.64
N LEU A 81 -14.29 2.30 -6.69
CA LEU A 81 -14.49 3.73 -6.96
C LEU A 81 -13.33 4.28 -7.79
N THR A 82 -13.60 4.72 -9.02
CA THR A 82 -12.58 5.10 -10.01
C THR A 82 -12.78 6.53 -10.51
N ALA A 83 -11.70 7.34 -10.54
CA ALA A 83 -11.78 8.74 -10.95
C ALA A 83 -12.33 8.91 -12.38
N GLU A 84 -13.29 9.83 -12.57
CA GLU A 84 -13.95 10.13 -13.84
C GLU A 84 -12.95 10.45 -14.98
N LYS A 85 -11.84 11.12 -14.65
CA LYS A 85 -10.73 11.43 -15.57
C LYS A 85 -10.02 10.17 -16.09
N SER A 86 -10.01 9.08 -15.34
CA SER A 86 -9.52 7.77 -15.79
C SER A 86 -10.56 7.06 -16.66
N MET A 87 -11.84 7.17 -16.32
CA MET A 87 -12.95 6.57 -17.08
C MET A 87 -13.07 7.13 -18.51
N LYS A 88 -12.64 8.38 -18.74
CA LYS A 88 -12.62 9.02 -20.08
C LYS A 88 -11.47 8.57 -20.99
N ARG A 89 -10.49 7.79 -20.49
CA ARG A 89 -9.37 7.28 -21.31
C ARG A 89 -9.78 5.98 -22.00
N LYS A 90 -9.84 5.94 -23.34
CA LYS A 90 -10.33 4.80 -24.16
C LYS A 90 -10.06 3.41 -23.55
N PHE A 91 -8.80 3.07 -23.29
CA PHE A 91 -8.42 1.76 -22.74
C PHE A 91 -8.77 1.58 -21.26
N VAL A 92 -8.39 2.54 -20.40
CA VAL A 92 -8.60 2.44 -18.93
C VAL A 92 -10.08 2.47 -18.55
N GLY A 93 -10.88 3.30 -19.23
CA GLY A 93 -12.33 3.34 -19.03
C GLY A 93 -13.04 2.06 -19.48
N THR A 94 -12.57 1.43 -20.56
CA THR A 94 -13.13 0.13 -21.01
C THR A 94 -12.83 -0.97 -19.99
N MET A 95 -11.59 -1.06 -19.49
CA MET A 95 -11.23 -1.99 -18.41
C MET A 95 -12.03 -1.75 -17.12
N ALA A 96 -12.14 -0.50 -16.68
CA ALA A 96 -12.85 -0.14 -15.46
C ALA A 96 -14.37 -0.39 -15.59
N ALA A 97 -14.96 -0.16 -16.77
CA ALA A 97 -16.35 -0.53 -17.02
C ALA A 97 -16.55 -2.07 -17.00
N ALA A 98 -15.61 -2.85 -17.55
CA ALA A 98 -15.65 -4.31 -17.48
C ALA A 98 -15.50 -4.84 -16.04
N SER A 99 -14.73 -4.13 -15.20
CA SER A 99 -14.56 -4.45 -13.78
C SER A 99 -15.65 -3.86 -12.86
N GLY A 100 -16.76 -3.35 -13.41
CA GLY A 100 -17.90 -2.84 -12.64
C GLY A 100 -17.61 -1.55 -11.85
N ALA A 101 -16.55 -0.80 -12.19
CA ALA A 101 -16.12 0.38 -11.46
C ALA A 101 -17.16 1.52 -11.49
N VAL A 102 -17.34 2.18 -10.35
CA VAL A 102 -18.22 3.35 -10.22
C VAL A 102 -17.42 4.63 -10.50
N PRO A 103 -17.86 5.50 -11.43
CA PRO A 103 -17.17 6.74 -11.74
C PRO A 103 -17.32 7.77 -10.61
N VAL A 104 -16.21 8.31 -10.12
CA VAL A 104 -16.20 9.40 -9.13
C VAL A 104 -15.55 10.64 -9.73
N GLY A 105 -16.35 11.70 -9.92
CA GLY A 105 -15.82 13.00 -10.32
C GLY A 105 -15.03 13.67 -9.20
N ARG A 106 -14.13 14.60 -9.55
CA ARG A 106 -13.49 15.53 -8.62
C ARG A 106 -13.49 16.91 -9.27
N ALA A 107 -13.75 17.98 -8.51
CA ALA A 107 -13.72 19.35 -9.05
C ALA A 107 -12.34 19.67 -9.69
N MET A 108 -11.27 19.27 -9.00
CA MET A 108 -9.88 19.37 -9.48
C MET A 108 -9.53 18.55 -10.74
N ASP A 109 -10.38 17.60 -11.17
CA ASP A 109 -10.20 16.90 -12.45
C ASP A 109 -10.90 17.61 -13.62
N LYS A 110 -11.69 18.65 -13.34
CA LYS A 110 -12.48 19.44 -14.29
C LYS A 110 -12.05 20.92 -14.33
N THR A 111 -10.86 21.27 -13.85
CA THR A 111 -10.39 22.66 -13.89
C THR A 111 -10.19 23.14 -15.33
N ARG A 112 -10.50 24.43 -15.55
CA ARG A 112 -10.27 25.16 -16.79
C ARG A 112 -9.51 26.45 -16.48
N PRO A 113 -8.60 26.93 -17.35
CA PRO A 113 -8.08 28.30 -17.24
C PRO A 113 -9.24 29.29 -17.37
N ALA A 114 -9.21 30.36 -16.57
CA ALA A 114 -10.14 31.46 -16.67
C ALA A 114 -9.63 32.56 -17.62
N SER A 115 -10.54 33.40 -18.12
CA SER A 115 -10.21 34.69 -18.72
C SER A 115 -9.97 35.74 -17.62
N GLY A 116 -8.90 36.52 -17.76
CA GLY A 116 -8.54 37.58 -16.82
C GLY A 116 -7.59 37.14 -15.70
N LYS A 117 -7.35 38.07 -14.77
CA LYS A 117 -6.51 37.92 -13.58
C LYS A 117 -7.34 38.14 -12.31
N ILE A 118 -6.86 37.69 -11.15
CA ILE A 118 -7.47 37.96 -9.83
C ILE A 118 -6.45 38.46 -8.80
N TYR A 119 -6.93 39.27 -7.86
CA TYR A 119 -6.16 39.78 -6.73
C TYR A 119 -7.05 39.95 -5.47
N LEU A 120 -6.40 40.09 -4.32
CA LEU A 120 -7.07 40.49 -3.07
C LEU A 120 -6.99 42.02 -2.93
N PRO A 121 -8.12 42.76 -2.90
CA PRO A 121 -8.12 44.20 -2.68
C PRO A 121 -7.83 44.58 -1.23
N ASP A 122 -8.14 43.70 -0.27
CA ASP A 122 -7.67 43.79 1.11
C ASP A 122 -7.38 42.39 1.65
N ALA A 123 -6.10 42.08 1.87
CA ALA A 123 -5.64 40.79 2.38
C ALA A 123 -5.69 40.68 3.92
N VAL A 124 -5.98 41.78 4.63
CA VAL A 124 -5.96 41.89 6.10
C VAL A 124 -7.38 41.95 6.65
N ASN A 125 -8.21 42.85 6.13
CA ASN A 125 -9.54 43.15 6.70
C ASN A 125 -10.69 42.38 6.04
N ASP A 126 -10.64 42.15 4.72
CA ASP A 126 -11.63 41.30 4.02
C ASP A 126 -11.00 40.29 3.04
N PRO A 127 -10.23 39.30 3.54
CA PRO A 127 -9.62 38.25 2.72
C PRO A 127 -10.63 37.26 2.12
N LEU A 128 -11.93 37.57 2.16
CA LEU A 128 -13.00 36.85 1.45
C LEU A 128 -13.42 37.55 0.15
N LEU A 129 -13.15 38.85 -0.02
CA LEU A 129 -13.46 39.56 -1.26
C LEU A 129 -12.33 39.34 -2.28
N VAL A 130 -12.67 38.89 -3.48
CA VAL A 130 -11.72 38.77 -4.60
C VAL A 130 -12.19 39.67 -5.73
N ARG A 131 -11.26 40.49 -6.25
CA ARG A 131 -11.47 41.28 -7.46
C ARG A 131 -10.76 40.65 -8.64
N GLY A 132 -11.35 40.83 -9.82
CA GLY A 132 -10.80 40.40 -11.09
C GLY A 132 -10.42 41.57 -12.00
N VAL A 133 -9.51 41.33 -12.93
CA VAL A 133 -9.07 42.28 -13.97
C VAL A 133 -9.21 41.60 -15.32
N GLY A 134 -10.05 42.14 -16.20
CA GLY A 134 -10.40 41.48 -17.47
C GLY A 134 -11.19 40.18 -17.29
N THR A 135 -11.90 40.03 -16.16
CA THR A 135 -12.78 38.91 -15.83
C THR A 135 -14.23 39.25 -16.13
N ASN A 136 -15.07 38.23 -16.33
CA ASN A 136 -16.52 38.37 -16.14
C ASN A 136 -17.03 37.19 -15.30
N PHE A 137 -17.25 37.42 -14.00
CA PHE A 137 -17.71 36.41 -13.06
C PHE A 137 -19.18 36.01 -13.21
N GLU A 138 -19.98 36.72 -14.03
CA GLU A 138 -21.37 36.37 -14.35
C GLU A 138 -21.47 35.36 -15.51
N ALA A 139 -20.35 35.07 -16.19
CA ALA A 139 -20.31 34.09 -17.26
C ALA A 139 -20.55 32.66 -16.76
N ASN A 140 -21.23 31.84 -17.59
CA ASN A 140 -21.70 30.48 -17.27
C ASN A 140 -20.65 29.45 -16.78
N ASP A 141 -19.35 29.74 -16.87
CA ASP A 141 -18.29 28.90 -16.27
C ASP A 141 -18.21 29.08 -14.73
N PHE A 142 -18.65 30.23 -14.19
CA PHE A 142 -18.71 30.54 -12.77
C PHE A 142 -20.03 30.09 -12.14
N GLN A 143 -19.99 29.70 -10.87
CA GLN A 143 -21.18 29.23 -10.13
C GLN A 143 -20.97 29.24 -8.61
N VAL A 144 -22.04 29.52 -7.85
CA VAL A 144 -22.04 29.48 -6.37
C VAL A 144 -21.81 28.07 -5.85
N GLY A 145 -20.74 27.88 -5.07
CA GLY A 145 -20.21 26.57 -4.65
C GLY A 145 -19.25 25.93 -5.66
N GLY A 146 -18.87 26.63 -6.74
CA GLY A 146 -17.67 26.34 -7.51
C GLY A 146 -16.40 26.69 -6.71
N SER A 147 -15.22 26.56 -7.31
CA SER A 147 -13.97 26.96 -6.64
C SER A 147 -12.98 27.64 -7.59
N LEU A 148 -12.34 28.70 -7.10
CA LEU A 148 -11.14 29.26 -7.74
C LEU A 148 -9.92 28.42 -7.34
N VAL A 149 -8.96 28.29 -8.24
CA VAL A 149 -7.72 27.53 -8.07
C VAL A 149 -6.55 28.35 -8.62
N LEU A 150 -5.53 28.59 -7.79
CA LEU A 150 -4.33 29.34 -8.19
C LEU A 150 -3.34 28.44 -8.96
N PRO A 151 -2.43 29.04 -9.78
CA PRO A 151 -1.33 28.31 -10.41
C PRO A 151 -0.41 27.68 -9.36
N LYS A 152 0.30 26.61 -9.72
CA LYS A 152 1.27 26.00 -8.80
C LYS A 152 2.54 26.85 -8.71
N VAL A 153 2.93 27.22 -7.50
CA VAL A 153 4.25 27.77 -7.16
C VAL A 153 4.83 26.93 -6.03
N ASN A 154 6.13 26.60 -6.09
CA ASN A 154 6.85 25.77 -5.11
C ASN A 154 6.15 24.43 -4.76
N ASN A 155 5.47 23.81 -5.74
CA ASN A 155 4.61 22.63 -5.56
C ASN A 155 3.44 22.79 -4.57
N VAL A 156 3.12 24.02 -4.13
CA VAL A 156 1.88 24.35 -3.43
C VAL A 156 0.79 24.65 -4.47
N ALA A 157 -0.46 24.34 -4.13
CA ALA A 157 -1.64 24.71 -4.92
C ALA A 157 -2.76 25.11 -3.96
N ALA A 158 -3.29 26.31 -4.13
CA ALA A 158 -4.33 26.86 -3.27
C ALA A 158 -5.66 27.00 -4.01
N SER A 159 -6.77 26.82 -3.29
CA SER A 159 -8.12 26.88 -3.85
C SER A 159 -9.15 27.33 -2.81
N ALA A 160 -10.11 28.16 -3.21
CA ALA A 160 -11.17 28.66 -2.36
C ALA A 160 -12.56 28.45 -3.00
N GLU A 161 -13.57 28.15 -2.18
CA GLU A 161 -14.96 27.94 -2.63
C GLU A 161 -15.70 29.28 -2.77
N ILE A 162 -16.40 29.48 -3.88
CA ILE A 162 -17.19 30.69 -4.15
C ILE A 162 -18.48 30.63 -3.33
N LEU A 163 -18.72 31.64 -2.49
CA LEU A 163 -19.95 31.79 -1.70
C LEU A 163 -21.01 32.56 -2.49
N GLU A 164 -20.60 33.64 -3.16
CA GLU A 164 -21.48 34.63 -3.80
C GLU A 164 -20.74 35.27 -4.97
N ILE A 165 -21.47 35.61 -6.02
CA ILE A 165 -20.98 36.41 -7.16
C ILE A 165 -21.69 37.76 -7.03
N LYS A 166 -20.93 38.87 -6.99
CA LYS A 166 -21.46 40.21 -6.71
C LYS A 166 -21.58 41.10 -7.94
N GLY A 167 -20.96 40.71 -9.04
CA GLY A 167 -20.97 41.38 -10.33
C GLY A 167 -19.91 40.80 -11.26
N PRO A 168 -19.63 41.41 -12.42
CA PRO A 168 -18.65 40.89 -13.38
C PRO A 168 -17.19 40.90 -12.85
N GLU A 169 -16.86 41.79 -11.91
CA GLU A 169 -15.49 41.99 -11.39
C GLU A 169 -15.31 41.64 -9.89
N GLU A 170 -16.38 41.26 -9.18
CA GLU A 170 -16.32 40.92 -7.74
C GLU A 170 -16.99 39.57 -7.41
N ILE A 171 -16.30 38.76 -6.60
CA ILE A 171 -16.91 37.60 -5.94
C ILE A 171 -16.53 37.55 -4.45
N ARG A 172 -17.38 36.89 -3.65
CA ARG A 172 -17.10 36.59 -2.24
C ARG A 172 -16.81 35.11 -2.06
N LEU A 173 -15.72 34.82 -1.38
CA LEU A 173 -15.31 33.47 -1.00
C LEU A 173 -16.00 33.02 0.29
N LYS A 174 -16.17 31.72 0.44
CA LYS A 174 -16.70 31.06 1.64
C LYS A 174 -15.65 30.90 2.74
N ARG A 175 -14.37 30.92 2.36
CA ARG A 175 -13.16 30.83 3.19
C ARG A 175 -12.01 31.54 2.45
N PRO A 176 -11.06 32.17 3.15
CA PRO A 176 -9.91 32.78 2.50
C PRO A 176 -8.99 31.69 1.90
N PHE A 177 -8.13 32.10 0.99
CA PHE A 177 -6.96 31.29 0.60
C PHE A 177 -6.02 31.08 1.81
N LYS A 178 -5.10 30.11 1.72
CA LYS A 178 -4.24 29.71 2.85
C LYS A 178 -2.79 29.48 2.41
N GLY A 179 -1.85 29.84 3.29
CA GLY A 179 -0.41 29.74 3.10
C GLY A 179 0.18 30.94 2.36
N GLY A 180 1.40 31.34 2.73
CA GLY A 180 2.08 32.54 2.23
C GLY A 180 2.18 32.59 0.72
N VAL A 181 2.47 31.47 0.06
CA VAL A 181 2.51 31.36 -1.42
C VAL A 181 1.21 31.83 -2.07
N ALA A 182 0.04 31.48 -1.50
CA ALA A 182 -1.25 31.88 -2.06
C ALA A 182 -1.53 33.38 -1.88
N MET A 183 -1.07 33.96 -0.76
CA MET A 183 -1.24 35.38 -0.46
C MET A 183 -0.26 36.24 -1.28
N GLN A 184 0.99 35.79 -1.44
CA GLN A 184 1.97 36.35 -2.38
C GLN A 184 1.43 36.33 -3.81
N GLN A 185 0.83 35.21 -4.24
CA GLN A 185 0.18 35.09 -5.56
C GLN A 185 -1.07 35.96 -5.74
N LEU A 186 -1.66 36.53 -4.69
CA LEU A 186 -2.87 37.38 -4.78
C LEU A 186 -2.63 38.85 -4.44
N THR A 187 -1.45 39.17 -3.89
CA THR A 187 -1.07 40.55 -3.51
C THR A 187 0.19 41.04 -4.21
N GLY A 188 1.02 40.15 -4.77
CA GLY A 188 2.32 40.50 -5.34
C GLY A 188 3.38 40.89 -4.30
N ARG A 189 3.13 40.69 -2.99
CA ARG A 189 4.03 41.09 -1.90
C ARG A 189 4.81 39.90 -1.34
N ASN A 190 6.09 40.14 -1.04
CA ASN A 190 7.00 39.14 -0.46
C ASN A 190 7.12 39.23 1.08
N ASP A 191 6.46 40.20 1.71
CA ASP A 191 6.56 40.52 3.15
C ASP A 191 5.73 39.59 4.08
N MET A 192 5.68 38.29 3.78
CA MET A 192 4.77 37.33 4.44
C MET A 192 5.46 36.03 4.85
N THR A 193 5.07 35.48 6.01
CA THR A 193 5.55 34.19 6.53
C THR A 193 4.94 32.99 5.79
N GLU A 194 5.49 31.78 5.99
CA GLU A 194 4.99 30.56 5.32
C GLU A 194 3.51 30.25 5.60
N ASP A 195 3.03 30.46 6.83
CA ASP A 195 1.62 30.27 7.19
C ASP A 195 0.70 31.37 6.59
N GLY A 196 1.27 32.47 6.08
CA GLY A 196 0.58 33.54 5.36
C GLY A 196 0.24 34.78 6.18
N ILE A 197 1.06 35.11 7.18
CA ILE A 197 0.89 36.30 8.04
C ILE A 197 1.91 37.37 7.62
N PHE A 198 1.53 38.64 7.58
CA PHE A 198 2.48 39.74 7.30
C PHE A 198 3.51 39.88 8.43
N VAL A 199 4.77 40.13 8.08
CA VAL A 199 5.84 40.34 9.07
C VAL A 199 5.58 41.63 9.87
N ASN A 200 5.92 41.61 11.16
CA ASN A 200 5.62 42.67 12.13
C ASN A 200 5.98 44.08 11.60
N GLY A 201 5.04 45.02 11.72
CA GLY A 201 5.21 46.42 11.32
C GLY A 201 4.63 46.81 9.95
N LYS A 202 4.32 45.85 9.07
CA LYS A 202 3.74 46.12 7.72
C LYS A 202 2.23 45.84 7.58
N SER A 203 1.54 45.49 8.67
CA SER A 203 0.11 45.15 8.67
C SER A 203 -0.84 46.32 8.32
N SER A 204 -0.34 47.55 8.27
CA SER A 204 -1.07 48.77 7.87
C SER A 204 -1.14 49.00 6.35
N ALA A 205 -0.37 48.25 5.55
CA ALA A 205 -0.35 48.43 4.11
C ALA A 205 -1.59 47.77 3.46
N ILE A 206 -2.64 48.55 3.24
CA ILE A 206 -3.85 48.10 2.51
C ILE A 206 -3.48 47.75 1.05
N GLY A 207 -4.24 46.85 0.41
CA GLY A 207 -4.10 46.54 -1.03
C GLY A 207 -2.99 45.56 -1.43
N PRO A 208 -2.82 45.33 -2.75
CA PRO A 208 -1.69 44.60 -3.32
C PRO A 208 -0.41 45.47 -3.41
N ALA A 209 0.65 44.97 -4.04
CA ALA A 209 1.84 45.76 -4.39
C ALA A 209 1.52 46.81 -5.48
N PRO A 210 2.22 47.96 -5.51
CA PRO A 210 2.04 48.96 -6.57
C PRO A 210 2.26 48.36 -7.96
N GLY A 211 1.34 48.62 -8.90
CA GLY A 211 1.39 48.08 -10.26
C GLY A 211 1.03 46.59 -10.40
N TYR A 212 0.55 45.92 -9.34
CA TYR A 212 0.22 44.49 -9.41
C TYR A 212 -1.16 44.22 -10.02
N GLU A 213 -1.19 43.76 -11.28
CA GLU A 213 -2.41 43.45 -12.04
C GLU A 213 -3.12 42.13 -11.66
N GLY A 214 -2.68 41.44 -10.59
CA GLY A 214 -3.22 40.13 -10.21
C GLY A 214 -2.56 38.93 -10.91
N THR A 215 -3.05 37.72 -10.57
CA THR A 215 -2.57 36.43 -11.09
C THR A 215 -3.58 35.74 -11.99
N VAL A 216 -3.11 34.98 -12.97
CA VAL A 216 -3.97 34.09 -13.77
C VAL A 216 -4.47 32.93 -12.90
N PHE A 217 -5.67 32.41 -13.17
CA PHE A 217 -6.31 31.41 -12.31
C PHE A 217 -7.08 30.35 -13.10
N GLN A 218 -7.55 29.32 -12.39
CA GLN A 218 -8.41 28.27 -12.93
C GLN A 218 -9.73 28.19 -12.14
N ILE A 219 -10.80 27.79 -12.83
CA ILE A 219 -12.12 27.56 -12.23
C ILE A 219 -12.36 26.05 -12.15
N ALA A 220 -12.87 25.58 -11.02
CA ALA A 220 -13.36 24.23 -10.81
C ALA A 220 -14.89 24.25 -10.62
N PRO A 221 -15.68 23.52 -11.43
CA PRO A 221 -17.14 23.53 -11.32
C PRO A 221 -17.62 22.79 -10.06
N LYS A 222 -18.78 23.21 -9.53
CA LYS A 222 -19.46 22.52 -8.42
C LYS A 222 -19.87 21.14 -8.90
N LEU A 223 -19.33 20.10 -8.27
CA LEU A 223 -19.66 18.74 -8.65
C LEU A 223 -20.90 18.29 -7.85
N ASN A 224 -22.00 17.99 -8.55
CA ASN A 224 -23.08 17.21 -7.96
C ASN A 224 -22.56 15.79 -7.66
N GLN A 225 -22.46 15.46 -6.38
CA GLN A 225 -21.94 14.17 -5.90
C GLN A 225 -23.06 13.16 -5.62
N THR A 226 -24.33 13.59 -5.65
CA THR A 226 -25.49 12.76 -5.30
C THR A 226 -25.58 11.52 -6.18
N GLU A 227 -25.46 11.64 -7.51
CA GLU A 227 -25.46 10.47 -8.43
C GLU A 227 -24.39 9.41 -8.09
N VAL A 228 -23.26 9.80 -7.47
CA VAL A 228 -22.20 8.88 -7.04
C VAL A 228 -22.58 8.18 -5.74
N TYR A 229 -23.13 8.94 -4.79
CA TYR A 229 -23.61 8.41 -3.52
C TYR A 229 -24.84 7.50 -3.71
N ASP A 230 -25.80 7.88 -4.56
CA ASP A 230 -26.97 7.07 -4.91
C ASP A 230 -26.59 5.72 -5.51
N ALA A 231 -25.59 5.68 -6.40
CA ALA A 231 -25.06 4.45 -6.98
C ALA A 231 -24.36 3.57 -5.93
N VAL A 232 -23.64 4.19 -4.98
CA VAL A 232 -23.00 3.51 -3.85
C VAL A 232 -24.04 2.91 -2.91
N HIS A 233 -25.05 3.69 -2.50
CA HIS A 233 -26.17 3.23 -1.68
C HIS A 233 -26.91 2.09 -2.38
N THR A 234 -27.20 2.21 -3.68
CA THR A 234 -27.84 1.16 -4.49
C THR A 234 -27.07 -0.16 -4.49
N VAL A 235 -25.74 -0.12 -4.61
CA VAL A 235 -24.89 -1.34 -4.57
C VAL A 235 -24.85 -1.95 -3.16
N LEU A 236 -24.81 -1.13 -2.10
CA LEU A 236 -24.77 -1.62 -0.72
C LEU A 236 -26.13 -2.13 -0.23
N HIS A 237 -27.26 -1.47 -0.55
CA HIS A 237 -28.59 -1.99 -0.20
C HIS A 237 -28.91 -3.32 -0.90
N ARG A 238 -28.24 -3.64 -2.02
CA ARG A 238 -28.28 -4.94 -2.71
C ARG A 238 -27.31 -5.99 -2.13
N GLY A 239 -26.67 -5.71 -0.99
CA GLY A 239 -25.71 -6.63 -0.34
C GLY A 239 -24.37 -6.78 -1.07
N GLY A 240 -24.02 -5.85 -1.98
CA GLY A 240 -22.79 -5.89 -2.78
C GLY A 240 -21.52 -5.58 -1.99
N THR A 241 -20.39 -5.39 -2.70
CA THR A 241 -19.19 -4.78 -2.09
C THR A 241 -18.63 -3.64 -2.92
N ILE A 242 -18.07 -2.68 -2.21
CA ILE A 242 -17.40 -1.51 -2.77
C ILE A 242 -16.00 -1.44 -2.16
N ALA A 243 -15.01 -0.99 -2.95
CA ALA A 243 -13.71 -0.62 -2.42
C ALA A 243 -13.38 0.84 -2.73
N ILE A 244 -12.85 1.52 -1.71
CA ILE A 244 -12.37 2.90 -1.76
C ILE A 244 -10.95 2.99 -1.18
N PHE A 245 -10.11 3.79 -1.83
CA PHE A 245 -8.85 4.27 -1.29
C PHE A 245 -9.09 5.70 -0.76
N PRO A 246 -9.34 5.89 0.55
CA PRO A 246 -9.84 7.15 1.13
C PRO A 246 -8.84 8.31 1.05
N GLU A 247 -7.56 8.00 0.85
CA GLU A 247 -6.49 8.96 0.50
C GLU A 247 -6.80 9.66 -0.84
N GLY A 248 -7.61 9.05 -1.71
CA GLY A 248 -8.16 9.62 -2.94
C GLY A 248 -7.12 10.04 -3.97
N GLY A 249 -5.96 9.37 -3.96
CA GLY A 249 -4.80 9.56 -4.83
C GLY A 249 -3.67 8.63 -4.37
N SER A 250 -2.87 8.14 -5.32
CA SER A 250 -1.79 7.20 -5.06
C SER A 250 -0.45 7.90 -4.78
N HIS A 251 0.39 7.32 -3.91
CA HIS A 251 1.65 7.92 -3.47
C HIS A 251 2.73 6.88 -3.13
N ASP A 252 3.94 7.37 -2.88
CA ASP A 252 5.11 6.58 -2.49
C ASP A 252 5.73 7.00 -1.14
N ARG A 253 4.99 7.77 -0.33
CA ARG A 253 5.26 8.07 1.10
C ARG A 253 5.10 6.81 1.98
N THR A 254 5.76 6.82 3.15
CA THR A 254 5.71 5.73 4.16
C THR A 254 4.58 5.87 5.18
N GLU A 255 3.96 7.04 5.26
CA GLU A 255 2.80 7.34 6.11
C GLU A 255 1.49 7.31 5.31
N LEU A 256 0.36 7.17 6.02
CA LEU A 256 -0.98 7.35 5.48
C LEU A 256 -1.29 8.83 5.24
N LEU A 257 -1.99 9.13 4.14
CA LEU A 257 -2.50 10.49 3.91
C LEU A 257 -3.81 10.76 4.67
N PRO A 258 -4.14 12.04 4.96
CA PRO A 258 -5.43 12.40 5.54
C PRO A 258 -6.63 11.85 4.75
N LEU A 259 -7.54 11.19 5.46
CA LEU A 259 -8.69 10.51 4.86
C LEU A 259 -9.74 11.51 4.36
N LYS A 260 -10.30 11.28 3.17
CA LYS A 260 -11.35 12.13 2.61
C LYS A 260 -12.74 11.74 3.12
N ALA A 261 -13.49 12.73 3.59
CA ALA A 261 -14.84 12.62 4.15
C ALA A 261 -15.85 11.78 3.33
N GLY A 262 -15.65 11.62 2.02
CA GLY A 262 -16.50 10.78 1.17
C GLY A 262 -16.69 9.35 1.69
N VAL A 263 -15.68 8.74 2.34
CA VAL A 263 -15.84 7.38 2.92
C VAL A 263 -16.88 7.35 4.04
N ALA A 264 -16.82 8.30 4.96
CA ALA A 264 -17.76 8.43 6.08
C ALA A 264 -19.15 8.90 5.61
N ILE A 265 -19.22 9.80 4.63
CA ILE A 265 -20.48 10.24 4.02
C ILE A 265 -21.23 9.05 3.40
N MET A 266 -20.53 8.19 2.67
CA MET A 266 -21.12 6.99 2.07
C MET A 266 -21.55 5.95 3.10
N SER A 267 -20.74 5.69 4.14
CA SER A 267 -21.09 4.71 5.16
C SER A 267 -22.26 5.15 6.03
N LEU A 268 -22.20 6.37 6.58
CA LEU A 268 -23.27 6.96 7.38
C LEU A 268 -24.55 7.10 6.55
N GLY A 269 -24.46 7.65 5.33
CA GLY A 269 -25.62 7.79 4.44
C GLY A 269 -26.30 6.47 4.07
N THR A 270 -25.56 5.36 3.98
CA THR A 270 -26.15 4.02 3.71
C THR A 270 -26.93 3.49 4.91
N VAL A 271 -26.42 3.67 6.13
CA VAL A 271 -27.14 3.26 7.35
C VAL A 271 -28.31 4.20 7.66
N ALA A 272 -28.17 5.51 7.40
CA ALA A 272 -29.26 6.48 7.60
C ALA A 272 -30.42 6.30 6.61
N SER A 273 -30.16 5.75 5.43
CA SER A 273 -31.22 5.41 4.44
C SER A 273 -31.81 4.01 4.64
N LYS A 274 -31.06 3.07 5.22
CA LYS A 274 -31.60 1.78 5.70
C LYS A 274 -30.80 1.26 6.90
N PRO A 275 -31.28 1.43 8.14
CA PRO A 275 -30.58 0.95 9.35
C PRO A 275 -30.27 -0.55 9.31
N ASP A 276 -31.24 -1.36 8.87
CA ASP A 276 -31.14 -2.83 8.81
C ASP A 276 -30.17 -3.36 7.74
N CYS A 277 -29.45 -2.48 7.01
CA CYS A 277 -28.50 -2.92 6.00
C CYS A 277 -27.27 -3.63 6.58
N ASN A 278 -27.01 -3.49 7.89
CA ASN A 278 -25.92 -4.17 8.61
C ASN A 278 -24.53 -3.96 7.95
N LEU A 279 -24.28 -2.74 7.47
CA LEU A 279 -23.06 -2.39 6.72
C LEU A 279 -21.80 -2.59 7.57
N LYS A 280 -20.93 -3.50 7.13
CA LYS A 280 -19.59 -3.69 7.71
C LYS A 280 -18.54 -2.96 6.88
N ILE A 281 -17.75 -2.12 7.53
CA ILE A 281 -16.52 -1.56 6.96
C ILE A 281 -15.37 -2.52 7.27
N ILE A 282 -14.57 -2.85 6.26
CA ILE A 282 -13.37 -3.68 6.41
C ILE A 282 -12.14 -2.83 6.05
N PRO A 283 -11.30 -2.44 7.03
CA PRO A 283 -9.98 -1.88 6.76
C PRO A 283 -9.09 -2.90 6.04
N VAL A 284 -8.36 -2.48 5.01
CA VAL A 284 -7.44 -3.33 4.25
C VAL A 284 -6.06 -2.70 4.10
N GLY A 285 -5.05 -3.38 4.65
CA GLY A 285 -3.64 -3.00 4.58
C GLY A 285 -2.96 -3.56 3.33
N MET A 286 -2.59 -2.66 2.40
CA MET A 286 -1.91 -2.95 1.15
C MET A 286 -0.39 -2.99 1.34
N ASN A 287 0.11 -3.98 2.07
CA ASN A 287 1.50 -4.01 2.55
C ASN A 287 2.47 -4.60 1.51
N TYR A 288 3.26 -3.76 0.85
CA TYR A 288 4.25 -4.17 -0.16
C TYR A 288 5.68 -4.23 0.37
N PHE A 289 6.46 -5.22 -0.07
CA PHE A 289 7.91 -5.21 0.12
C PHE A 289 8.58 -4.14 -0.75
N HIS A 290 8.22 -4.09 -2.03
CA HIS A 290 8.67 -3.10 -3.01
C HIS A 290 7.60 -2.90 -4.10
N ALA A 291 6.62 -2.01 -3.91
CA ALA A 291 5.48 -1.83 -4.82
C ALA A 291 5.87 -1.75 -6.32
N HIS A 292 6.88 -0.94 -6.65
CA HIS A 292 7.29 -0.65 -8.02
C HIS A 292 8.22 -1.68 -8.68
N LYS A 293 8.71 -2.70 -7.97
CA LYS A 293 9.69 -3.68 -8.50
C LYS A 293 9.00 -4.92 -9.06
N PHE A 294 9.50 -5.40 -10.20
CA PHE A 294 9.10 -6.69 -10.78
C PHE A 294 9.60 -7.84 -9.90
N ARG A 295 8.83 -8.94 -9.82
CA ARG A 295 9.00 -10.09 -8.90
C ARG A 295 9.07 -9.70 -7.41
N SER A 296 8.38 -8.61 -7.05
CA SER A 296 8.14 -8.19 -5.68
C SER A 296 7.09 -9.06 -4.99
N ARG A 297 6.82 -8.78 -3.71
CA ARG A 297 5.81 -9.47 -2.90
C ARG A 297 4.86 -8.49 -2.22
N ALA A 298 3.61 -8.91 -2.06
CA ALA A 298 2.54 -8.16 -1.41
C ALA A 298 1.88 -9.00 -0.31
N VAL A 299 1.40 -8.34 0.74
CA VAL A 299 0.55 -8.90 1.79
C VAL A 299 -0.69 -8.04 1.89
N ILE A 300 -1.87 -8.67 1.79
CA ILE A 300 -3.17 -8.00 1.85
C ILE A 300 -3.80 -8.36 3.19
N GLU A 301 -3.83 -7.40 4.11
CA GLU A 301 -4.24 -7.64 5.50
C GLU A 301 -5.62 -7.06 5.78
N PHE A 302 -6.58 -7.92 6.13
CA PHE A 302 -7.95 -7.54 6.46
C PHE A 302 -8.10 -7.30 7.97
N GLY A 303 -8.65 -6.12 8.29
CA GLY A 303 -8.91 -5.67 9.65
C GLY A 303 -10.09 -6.37 10.29
N ASN A 304 -10.40 -5.99 11.53
CA ASN A 304 -11.68 -6.35 12.13
C ASN A 304 -12.80 -5.58 11.40
N ALA A 305 -14.01 -6.15 11.35
CA ALA A 305 -15.18 -5.42 10.86
C ALA A 305 -15.47 -4.24 11.79
N ILE A 306 -15.53 -3.04 11.23
CA ILE A 306 -16.07 -1.86 11.89
C ILE A 306 -17.54 -1.79 11.54
N GLU A 307 -18.38 -1.79 12.56
CA GLU A 307 -19.82 -1.60 12.40
C GLU A 307 -20.10 -0.09 12.36
N VAL A 308 -21.04 0.34 11.54
CA VAL A 308 -21.42 1.76 11.43
C VAL A 308 -22.58 2.01 12.40
N PRO A 309 -22.39 2.77 13.51
CA PRO A 309 -23.43 2.92 14.52
C PRO A 309 -24.64 3.67 13.96
N VAL A 310 -25.84 3.18 14.25
CA VAL A 310 -27.10 3.79 13.80
C VAL A 310 -27.26 5.20 14.39
N GLU A 311 -26.84 5.41 15.63
CA GLU A 311 -26.81 6.73 16.29
C GLU A 311 -25.98 7.76 15.51
N LEU A 312 -24.79 7.40 15.02
CA LEU A 312 -23.97 8.32 14.22
C LEU A 312 -24.61 8.60 12.85
N ALA A 313 -25.32 7.63 12.28
CA ALA A 313 -26.10 7.81 11.06
C ALA A 313 -27.31 8.74 11.27
N GLN A 314 -27.97 8.65 12.42
CA GLN A 314 -29.06 9.56 12.84
C GLN A 314 -28.53 10.98 13.10
N ARG A 315 -27.43 11.16 13.85
CA ARG A 315 -26.76 12.48 14.03
C ARG A 315 -26.36 13.10 12.69
N PHE A 316 -25.98 12.28 11.71
CA PHE A 316 -25.70 12.71 10.33
C PHE A 316 -26.95 13.11 9.51
N GLN A 317 -28.16 12.71 9.90
CA GLN A 317 -29.41 13.27 9.35
C GLN A 317 -29.88 14.50 10.13
N ALA A 318 -29.77 14.49 11.46
CA ALA A 318 -30.25 15.54 12.37
C ALA A 318 -29.51 16.89 12.28
N GLY A 319 -28.49 17.00 11.43
CA GLY A 319 -27.76 18.26 11.15
C GLY A 319 -26.30 18.27 11.63
N GLU A 320 -25.94 17.41 12.58
CA GLU A 320 -24.60 17.30 13.19
C GLU A 320 -23.54 16.63 12.28
N ARG A 321 -23.73 16.76 10.96
CA ARG A 321 -22.99 16.05 9.90
C ARG A 321 -21.48 16.12 10.06
N ARG A 322 -20.96 17.28 10.48
CA ARG A 322 -19.51 17.50 10.60
C ARG A 322 -18.87 16.66 11.71
N GLU A 323 -19.55 16.50 12.84
CA GLU A 323 -19.03 15.72 13.97
C GLU A 323 -19.15 14.23 13.69
N ALA A 324 -20.31 13.76 13.22
CA ALA A 324 -20.53 12.37 12.83
C ALA A 324 -19.54 11.92 11.72
N ILE A 325 -19.28 12.75 10.70
CA ILE A 325 -18.23 12.50 9.71
C ILE A 325 -16.85 12.41 10.37
N GLY A 326 -16.52 13.33 11.30
CA GLY A 326 -15.23 13.38 11.98
C GLY A 326 -14.95 12.12 12.78
N GLN A 327 -15.91 11.72 13.64
CA GLN A 327 -15.82 10.51 14.46
C GLN A 327 -15.73 9.25 13.60
N MET A 328 -16.58 9.12 12.57
CA MET A 328 -16.55 7.97 11.66
C MET A 328 -15.25 7.89 10.85
N LEU A 329 -14.68 9.03 10.42
CA LEU A 329 -13.36 9.06 9.78
C LEU A 329 -12.25 8.59 10.73
N GLU A 330 -12.34 8.94 12.01
CA GLU A 330 -11.32 8.60 13.01
C GLU A 330 -11.32 7.09 13.33
N THR A 331 -12.50 6.49 13.55
CA THR A 331 -12.63 5.03 13.70
C THR A 331 -12.09 4.28 12.47
N ILE A 332 -12.32 4.81 11.26
CA ILE A 332 -11.77 4.26 10.01
C ILE A 332 -10.24 4.44 9.95
N ARG A 333 -9.69 5.57 10.41
CA ARG A 333 -8.24 5.84 10.49
C ARG A 333 -7.53 4.87 11.41
N GLU A 334 -8.07 4.63 12.60
CA GLU A 334 -7.55 3.66 13.56
C GLU A 334 -7.64 2.23 13.01
N GLY A 335 -8.75 1.88 12.38
CA GLY A 335 -8.93 0.62 11.66
C GLY A 335 -7.86 0.39 10.59
N LEU A 336 -7.56 1.39 9.77
CA LEU A 336 -6.49 1.34 8.76
C LEU A 336 -5.11 1.19 9.40
N ILE A 337 -4.78 2.02 10.39
CA ILE A 337 -3.49 1.95 11.10
C ILE A 337 -3.28 0.57 11.73
N SER A 338 -4.34 -0.09 12.18
CA SER A 338 -4.26 -1.45 12.70
C SER A 338 -3.73 -2.49 11.68
N VAL A 339 -3.91 -2.26 10.37
CA VAL A 339 -3.52 -3.19 9.29
C VAL A 339 -2.37 -2.72 8.41
N THR A 340 -1.98 -1.44 8.47
CA THR A 340 -0.89 -0.88 7.66
C THR A 340 0.44 -0.78 8.39
N VAL A 341 1.53 -1.12 7.71
CA VAL A 341 2.90 -0.88 8.20
C VAL A 341 3.34 0.55 7.82
N THR A 342 2.79 1.54 8.52
CA THR A 342 3.25 2.94 8.44
C THR A 342 4.57 3.13 9.17
N ALA A 343 5.54 3.83 8.57
CA ALA A 343 6.75 4.27 9.27
C ALA A 343 6.90 5.80 9.09
N PRO A 344 7.30 6.56 10.13
CA PRO A 344 7.40 8.02 10.05
C PRO A 344 8.40 8.45 8.99
N ASP A 345 9.54 7.75 8.91
CA ASP A 345 10.61 8.03 7.96
C ASP A 345 11.23 6.74 7.37
N TYR A 346 12.04 6.91 6.34
CA TYR A 346 12.68 5.81 5.61
C TYR A 346 13.75 5.08 6.42
N ASP A 347 14.48 5.78 7.29
CA ASP A 347 15.60 5.20 8.04
C ASP A 347 15.10 4.43 9.26
N THR A 348 14.03 4.87 9.90
CA THR A 348 13.22 4.07 10.82
C THR A 348 12.70 2.82 10.13
N LEU A 349 12.19 2.91 8.89
CA LEU A 349 11.78 1.71 8.15
C LEU A 349 12.96 0.75 7.87
N MET A 350 14.17 1.27 7.61
CA MET A 350 15.37 0.43 7.44
C MET A 350 15.86 -0.17 8.77
N LEU A 351 15.84 0.61 9.86
CA LEU A 351 16.17 0.20 11.22
C LEU A 351 15.27 -0.95 11.68
N ILE A 352 13.95 -0.78 11.59
CA ILE A 352 12.97 -1.81 11.94
C ILE A 352 13.19 -3.08 11.11
N GLN A 353 13.43 -2.93 9.81
CA GLN A 353 13.76 -4.07 8.95
C GLN A 353 15.08 -4.77 9.33
N ALA A 354 16.02 -4.09 10.00
CA ALA A 354 17.26 -4.66 10.50
C ALA A 354 17.10 -5.31 11.88
N VAL A 355 16.44 -4.63 12.83
CA VAL A 355 16.07 -5.19 14.14
C VAL A 355 15.29 -6.50 13.97
N ARG A 356 14.34 -6.54 13.03
CA ARG A 356 13.59 -7.77 12.66
C ARG A 356 14.45 -8.89 12.06
N ARG A 357 15.63 -8.59 11.48
CA ARG A 357 16.57 -9.63 11.01
C ARG A 357 17.38 -10.22 12.17
N LEU A 358 17.85 -9.35 13.05
CA LEU A 358 18.65 -9.70 14.22
C LEU A 358 17.82 -10.51 15.24
N TYR A 359 16.57 -10.12 15.49
CA TYR A 359 15.62 -10.82 16.38
C TYR A 359 15.09 -12.17 15.85
N ASN A 360 15.60 -12.70 14.73
CA ASN A 360 15.26 -14.05 14.24
C ASN A 360 16.49 -14.98 14.27
N PRO A 361 16.90 -15.45 15.47
CA PRO A 361 18.20 -16.11 15.67
C PRO A 361 18.33 -17.47 14.99
N LYS A 362 17.24 -18.15 14.63
CA LYS A 362 17.28 -19.50 14.03
C LYS A 362 17.16 -19.51 12.49
N GLY A 363 17.28 -18.35 11.83
CA GLY A 363 17.22 -18.25 10.36
C GLY A 363 15.90 -18.67 9.71
N THR A 364 14.86 -18.92 10.52
CA THR A 364 13.59 -19.50 10.05
C THR A 364 12.87 -18.56 9.08
N LYS A 365 12.29 -19.12 8.02
CA LYS A 365 11.49 -18.36 7.04
C LYS A 365 10.11 -18.04 7.63
N LEU A 366 10.05 -17.01 8.47
CA LEU A 366 8.79 -16.49 9.03
C LEU A 366 7.78 -16.21 7.90
N PRO A 367 6.52 -16.70 7.99
CA PRO A 367 5.48 -16.39 7.01
C PRO A 367 5.25 -14.88 6.87
N LEU A 368 4.91 -14.41 5.67
CA LEU A 368 4.74 -12.98 5.41
C LEU A 368 3.78 -12.27 6.39
N PRO A 369 2.64 -12.85 6.80
CA PRO A 369 1.81 -12.31 7.88
C PRO A 369 2.55 -12.02 9.19
N ARG A 370 3.42 -12.93 9.66
CA ARG A 370 4.17 -12.76 10.92
C ARG A 370 5.30 -11.73 10.78
N VAL A 371 5.84 -11.57 9.58
CA VAL A 371 6.81 -10.51 9.23
C VAL A 371 6.16 -9.12 9.25
N VAL A 372 4.92 -9.00 8.77
CA VAL A 372 4.13 -7.76 8.81
C VAL A 372 3.73 -7.42 10.25
N GLU A 373 3.21 -8.38 11.02
CA GLU A 373 2.88 -8.18 12.45
C GLU A 373 4.07 -7.70 13.27
N LEU A 374 5.24 -8.36 13.12
CA LEU A 374 6.44 -8.00 13.87
C LEU A 374 6.95 -6.60 13.46
N ASN A 375 6.91 -6.24 12.17
CA ASN A 375 7.20 -4.87 11.74
C ASN A 375 6.28 -3.86 12.45
N ARG A 376 4.96 -4.11 12.47
CA ARG A 376 3.96 -3.23 13.09
C ARG A 376 4.23 -3.01 14.59
N ARG A 377 4.48 -4.09 15.33
CA ARG A 377 4.78 -4.03 16.78
C ARG A 377 6.10 -3.35 17.08
N LEU A 378 7.16 -3.62 16.31
CA LEU A 378 8.44 -2.95 16.46
C LEU A 378 8.33 -1.43 16.20
N ILE A 379 7.51 -1.01 15.23
CA ILE A 379 7.24 0.41 14.96
C ILE A 379 6.45 1.04 16.10
N GLN A 380 5.43 0.37 16.63
CA GLN A 380 4.66 0.85 17.78
C GLN A 380 5.54 1.05 19.01
N GLY A 381 6.42 0.09 19.31
CA GLY A 381 7.44 0.21 20.35
C GLY A 381 8.41 1.37 20.08
N TYR A 382 9.02 1.43 18.89
CA TYR A 382 9.93 2.51 18.52
C TYR A 382 9.26 3.90 18.62
N ASN A 383 8.01 4.06 18.17
CA ASN A 383 7.32 5.35 18.25
C ASN A 383 7.02 5.81 19.70
N LYS A 384 6.91 4.88 20.67
CA LYS A 384 6.77 5.20 22.11
C LYS A 384 8.13 5.48 22.78
N TYR A 385 9.14 4.66 22.50
CA TYR A 385 10.45 4.70 23.17
C TYR A 385 11.59 5.31 22.32
N LYS A 386 11.29 6.00 21.21
CA LYS A 386 12.30 6.61 20.30
C LYS A 386 13.26 7.57 20.99
N ASP A 387 12.82 8.19 22.09
CA ASP A 387 13.55 9.18 22.87
C ASP A 387 14.28 8.55 24.08
N ASP A 388 14.17 7.22 24.28
CA ASP A 388 14.92 6.46 25.29
C ASP A 388 16.38 6.28 24.84
N PRO A 389 17.38 6.64 25.68
CA PRO A 389 18.81 6.48 25.34
C PRO A 389 19.18 5.07 24.87
N ARG A 390 18.56 4.01 25.43
CA ARG A 390 18.80 2.61 25.05
C ARG A 390 18.41 2.34 23.60
N ILE A 391 17.35 2.99 23.12
CA ILE A 391 16.86 2.89 21.74
C ILE A 391 17.67 3.77 20.79
N VAL A 392 18.08 4.96 21.24
CA VAL A 392 18.95 5.87 20.47
C VAL A 392 20.31 5.23 20.17
N ASP A 393 20.95 4.61 21.15
CA ASP A 393 22.25 3.96 20.93
C ASP A 393 22.12 2.63 20.18
N LEU A 394 21.06 1.86 20.43
CA LEU A 394 20.74 0.69 19.60
C LEU A 394 20.55 1.07 18.13
N LYS A 395 19.92 2.22 17.83
CA LYS A 395 19.79 2.75 16.47
C LYS A 395 21.17 3.03 15.84
N LYS A 396 22.09 3.69 16.55
CA LYS A 396 23.47 3.95 16.07
C LYS A 396 24.22 2.64 15.78
N GLU A 397 24.15 1.66 16.68
CA GLU A 397 24.86 0.38 16.52
C GLU A 397 24.28 -0.47 15.38
N VAL A 398 22.95 -0.54 15.25
CA VAL A 398 22.30 -1.28 14.17
C VAL A 398 22.55 -0.61 12.81
N LEU A 399 22.52 0.71 12.71
CA LEU A 399 22.85 1.43 11.46
C LEU A 399 24.32 1.21 11.06
N SER A 400 25.26 1.38 11.97
CA SER A 400 26.69 1.13 11.68
C SER A 400 27.02 -0.34 11.40
N TYR A 401 26.29 -1.30 11.99
CA TYR A 401 26.35 -2.72 11.59
C TYR A 401 25.85 -2.94 10.15
N ASN A 402 24.73 -2.31 9.77
CA ASN A 402 24.22 -2.39 8.39
C ASN A 402 25.21 -1.79 7.38
N ALA A 403 25.89 -0.69 7.72
CA ALA A 403 26.95 -0.11 6.90
C ALA A 403 28.15 -1.07 6.76
N GLN A 404 28.59 -1.71 7.86
CA GLN A 404 29.70 -2.67 7.86
C GLN A 404 29.42 -3.88 6.95
N ILE A 405 28.24 -4.51 7.05
CA ILE A 405 27.89 -5.64 6.17
C ILE A 405 27.70 -5.22 4.71
N LEU A 406 27.25 -3.98 4.45
CA LEU A 406 27.12 -3.42 3.11
C LEU A 406 28.50 -3.20 2.46
N ALA A 407 29.47 -2.65 3.19
CA ALA A 407 30.85 -2.50 2.74
C ALA A 407 31.52 -3.87 2.49
N LEU A 408 31.31 -4.84 3.39
CA LEU A 408 31.70 -6.24 3.18
C LEU A 408 30.95 -6.89 2.01
N GLY A 409 29.86 -6.30 1.50
CA GLY A 409 29.08 -6.80 0.37
C GLY A 409 28.33 -8.10 0.67
N VAL A 410 28.01 -8.35 1.95
CA VAL A 410 27.31 -9.55 2.43
C VAL A 410 25.96 -9.17 3.04
N ARG A 411 25.04 -10.13 3.09
CA ARG A 411 23.74 -9.95 3.75
C ARG A 411 23.80 -10.49 5.17
N ASP A 412 23.04 -9.89 6.08
CA ASP A 412 22.89 -10.33 7.48
C ASP A 412 22.74 -11.87 7.65
N HIS A 413 21.85 -12.50 6.87
CA HIS A 413 21.63 -13.95 6.95
C HIS A 413 22.82 -14.79 6.46
N GLN A 414 23.79 -14.21 5.75
CA GLN A 414 25.01 -14.89 5.32
C GLN A 414 26.09 -14.81 6.40
N VAL A 415 26.13 -13.73 7.19
CA VAL A 415 27.01 -13.59 8.37
C VAL A 415 26.71 -14.68 9.40
N GLN A 416 25.45 -15.10 9.55
CA GLN A 416 25.09 -16.22 10.43
C GLN A 416 25.70 -17.57 9.99
N TYR A 417 25.90 -17.79 8.69
CA TYR A 417 26.48 -19.02 8.16
C TYR A 417 28.00 -18.91 7.92
N ALA A 418 28.68 -17.94 8.55
CA ALA A 418 30.11 -17.71 8.35
C ALA A 418 31.02 -18.85 8.84
N ARG A 419 30.52 -19.76 9.70
CA ARG A 419 31.26 -20.91 10.29
C ARG A 419 31.59 -22.06 9.31
N VAL A 420 31.53 -21.83 8.00
CA VAL A 420 31.81 -22.84 6.96
C VAL A 420 33.27 -22.78 6.54
N SER A 421 33.97 -23.92 6.56
CA SER A 421 35.39 -23.99 6.19
C SER A 421 35.66 -23.53 4.74
N GLY A 422 36.79 -22.87 4.51
CA GLY A 422 37.14 -22.34 3.18
C GLY A 422 37.11 -23.38 2.06
N VAL A 423 37.50 -24.63 2.36
CA VAL A 423 37.40 -25.79 1.45
C VAL A 423 35.95 -26.10 1.08
N THR A 424 35.03 -26.09 2.05
CA THR A 424 33.60 -26.30 1.80
C THR A 424 33.02 -25.13 0.98
N CYS A 425 33.43 -23.89 1.27
CA CYS A 425 33.06 -22.71 0.48
C CYS A 425 33.54 -22.80 -0.97
N PHE A 426 34.75 -23.33 -1.21
CA PHE A 426 35.33 -23.53 -2.54
C PHE A 426 34.52 -24.56 -3.36
N PHE A 427 34.26 -25.76 -2.83
CA PHE A 427 33.43 -26.75 -3.54
C PHE A 427 31.98 -26.28 -3.74
N LEU A 428 31.40 -25.59 -2.75
CA LEU A 428 30.06 -25.00 -2.85
C LEU A 428 29.98 -23.87 -3.88
N PHE A 429 31.06 -23.09 -4.05
CA PHE A 429 31.20 -22.10 -5.11
C PHE A 429 31.19 -22.77 -6.49
N TRP A 430 32.05 -23.77 -6.72
CA TRP A 430 32.10 -24.48 -8.01
C TRP A 430 30.80 -25.19 -8.37
N TYR A 431 30.16 -25.90 -7.42
CA TYR A 431 28.83 -26.48 -7.63
C TYR A 431 27.79 -25.41 -8.02
N ARG A 432 27.79 -24.25 -7.35
CA ARG A 432 26.87 -23.15 -7.68
C ARG A 432 27.20 -22.49 -9.02
N LEU A 433 28.48 -22.43 -9.41
CA LEU A 433 28.90 -21.88 -10.69
C LEU A 433 28.49 -22.79 -11.85
N VAL A 434 28.79 -24.10 -11.77
CA VAL A 434 28.33 -25.11 -12.77
C VAL A 434 26.82 -25.10 -12.89
N LYS A 435 26.11 -25.06 -11.75
CA LYS A 435 24.64 -24.95 -11.72
C LYS A 435 24.14 -23.64 -12.34
N LEU A 436 24.82 -22.52 -12.13
CA LEU A 436 24.47 -21.24 -12.76
C LEU A 436 24.68 -21.28 -14.28
N CYS A 437 25.76 -21.89 -14.76
CA CYS A 437 26.00 -22.08 -16.19
C CYS A 437 24.89 -22.92 -16.83
N LEU A 438 24.53 -24.05 -16.21
CA LEU A 438 23.43 -24.92 -16.68
C LEU A 438 22.07 -24.18 -16.70
N LEU A 439 21.72 -23.44 -15.64
CA LEU A 439 20.50 -22.63 -15.67
C LEU A 439 20.56 -21.50 -16.71
N SER A 440 21.73 -20.92 -16.97
CA SER A 440 21.89 -19.83 -17.94
C SER A 440 21.54 -20.26 -19.37
N ILE A 441 21.81 -21.52 -19.75
CA ILE A 441 21.42 -22.08 -21.06
C ILE A 441 19.91 -21.95 -21.30
N PHE A 442 19.08 -22.18 -20.28
CA PHE A 442 17.62 -22.04 -20.37
C PHE A 442 17.13 -20.60 -20.18
N VAL A 443 17.85 -19.78 -19.40
CA VAL A 443 17.46 -18.40 -19.08
C VAL A 443 17.79 -17.42 -20.19
N VAL A 444 18.96 -17.54 -20.83
CA VAL A 444 19.44 -16.55 -21.82
C VAL A 444 18.50 -16.43 -23.03
N PRO A 445 18.05 -17.51 -23.70
CA PRO A 445 17.17 -17.39 -24.88
C PRO A 445 15.85 -16.67 -24.57
N GLY A 446 15.14 -17.07 -23.50
CA GLY A 446 13.89 -16.42 -23.10
C GLY A 446 14.09 -14.99 -22.59
N THR A 447 15.24 -14.70 -21.95
CA THR A 447 15.58 -13.33 -21.52
C THR A 447 15.89 -12.43 -22.72
N LEU A 448 16.54 -12.97 -23.77
CA LEU A 448 16.79 -12.26 -25.02
C LEU A 448 15.48 -11.93 -25.75
N MET A 449 14.61 -12.93 -25.92
CA MET A 449 13.29 -12.74 -26.56
C MET A 449 12.39 -11.74 -25.81
N PHE A 450 12.39 -11.79 -24.48
CA PHE A 450 11.61 -10.83 -23.67
C PHE A 450 12.34 -9.49 -23.43
N GLY A 451 13.60 -9.37 -23.85
CA GLY A 451 14.47 -8.23 -23.57
C GLY A 451 13.89 -6.92 -24.09
N LEU A 452 13.37 -6.90 -25.32
CA LEU A 452 12.74 -5.72 -25.91
C LEU A 452 11.49 -5.26 -25.12
N VAL A 453 10.70 -6.21 -24.62
CA VAL A 453 9.53 -5.92 -23.75
C VAL A 453 9.99 -5.30 -22.42
N PHE A 454 11.07 -5.80 -21.83
CA PHE A 454 11.63 -5.27 -20.59
C PHE A 454 12.23 -3.87 -20.78
N LEU A 455 12.99 -3.63 -21.86
CA LEU A 455 13.59 -2.32 -22.18
C LEU A 455 12.51 -1.25 -22.43
N THR A 456 11.54 -1.54 -23.31
CA THR A 456 10.43 -0.62 -23.62
C THR A 456 9.58 -0.31 -22.37
N SER A 457 9.23 -1.33 -21.58
CA SER A 457 8.51 -1.16 -20.31
C SER A 457 9.29 -0.32 -19.30
N LYS A 458 10.62 -0.51 -19.19
CA LYS A 458 11.52 0.26 -18.30
C LYS A 458 11.65 1.73 -18.75
N TRP A 459 11.70 1.99 -20.05
CA TRP A 459 11.78 3.35 -20.62
C TRP A 459 10.44 4.09 -20.47
N TYR A 460 9.34 3.49 -20.92
CA TYR A 460 8.03 4.13 -20.92
C TYR A 460 7.49 4.38 -19.50
N SER A 461 7.67 3.42 -18.57
CA SER A 461 7.27 3.64 -17.17
C SER A 461 8.07 4.76 -16.51
N LYS A 462 9.39 4.88 -16.77
CA LYS A 462 10.17 6.06 -16.32
C LYS A 462 9.65 7.36 -16.93
N ARG A 463 9.34 7.41 -18.23
CA ARG A 463 8.77 8.60 -18.89
C ARG A 463 7.44 9.02 -18.25
N LYS A 464 6.58 8.06 -17.92
CA LYS A 464 5.29 8.31 -17.24
C LYS A 464 5.42 8.64 -15.75
N ALA A 465 6.44 8.14 -15.06
CA ALA A 465 6.73 8.58 -13.69
C ALA A 465 7.14 10.06 -13.64
N ARG A 466 8.00 10.53 -14.55
CA ARG A 466 8.35 11.96 -14.67
C ARG A 466 7.11 12.84 -14.90
N GLN A 467 6.23 12.44 -15.84
CA GLN A 467 4.96 13.14 -16.07
C GLN A 467 4.08 13.15 -14.81
N ALA A 468 3.91 12.01 -14.15
CA ALA A 468 3.08 11.89 -12.95
C ALA A 468 3.63 12.63 -11.73
N LEU A 469 4.94 12.91 -11.69
CA LEU A 469 5.57 13.74 -10.66
C LEU A 469 5.22 15.22 -10.89
N ALA A 470 5.44 15.75 -12.10
CA ALA A 470 5.09 17.13 -12.46
C ALA A 470 3.58 17.44 -12.29
N GLU A 471 2.71 16.46 -12.55
CA GLU A 471 1.26 16.62 -12.35
C GLU A 471 0.85 16.67 -10.85
N SER A 472 1.66 16.22 -9.88
CA SER A 472 1.17 15.83 -8.54
C SER A 472 2.04 16.21 -7.34
N ASN A 473 1.56 17.17 -6.55
CA ASN A 473 2.20 17.73 -5.33
C ASN A 473 2.40 16.70 -4.19
N VAL A 474 1.69 15.57 -4.24
CA VAL A 474 1.64 14.57 -3.16
C VAL A 474 2.75 13.51 -3.28
N LYS A 475 3.31 13.33 -4.48
CA LYS A 475 4.25 12.24 -4.82
C LYS A 475 5.69 12.68 -4.62
N VAL A 476 6.52 11.79 -4.10
CA VAL A 476 7.94 12.08 -3.81
C VAL A 476 8.83 11.64 -4.97
N GLN A 477 8.59 10.44 -5.51
CA GLN A 477 9.36 9.91 -6.67
C GLN A 477 8.46 9.28 -7.75
N ALA A 478 7.14 9.43 -7.63
CA ALA A 478 6.11 8.86 -8.50
C ALA A 478 6.29 7.34 -8.77
N ARG A 479 6.81 6.60 -7.79
CA ARG A 479 7.03 5.14 -7.89
C ARG A 479 5.72 4.36 -8.07
N ASP A 480 4.60 4.94 -7.64
CA ASP A 480 3.25 4.39 -7.67
C ASP A 480 2.69 4.12 -9.08
N VAL A 481 3.20 4.82 -10.10
CA VAL A 481 2.78 4.59 -11.51
C VAL A 481 3.63 3.53 -12.20
N LEU A 482 4.78 3.15 -11.63
CA LEU A 482 5.76 2.30 -12.31
C LEU A 482 5.27 0.86 -12.52
N ALA A 483 4.61 0.25 -11.53
CA ALA A 483 4.06 -1.11 -11.68
C ALA A 483 2.94 -1.13 -12.74
N THR A 484 2.00 -0.19 -12.62
CA THR A 484 0.90 0.04 -13.56
C THR A 484 1.41 0.14 -15.01
N TRP A 485 2.35 1.05 -15.30
CA TRP A 485 2.83 1.24 -16.68
C TRP A 485 3.70 0.09 -17.19
N LYS A 486 4.43 -0.65 -16.34
CA LYS A 486 5.14 -1.85 -16.78
C LYS A 486 4.18 -2.94 -17.24
N LEU A 487 3.09 -3.18 -16.49
CA LEU A 487 2.07 -4.15 -16.87
C LEU A 487 1.34 -3.77 -18.15
N LEU A 488 0.88 -2.52 -18.25
CA LEU A 488 0.15 -2.03 -19.43
C LEU A 488 1.02 -2.05 -20.70
N VAL A 489 2.31 -1.71 -20.60
CA VAL A 489 3.23 -1.76 -21.75
C VAL A 489 3.59 -3.22 -22.09
N ALA A 490 3.87 -4.08 -21.11
CA ALA A 490 4.17 -5.49 -21.38
C ALA A 490 2.99 -6.21 -22.06
N MET A 491 1.75 -5.95 -21.63
CA MET A 491 0.53 -6.52 -22.22
C MET A 491 0.35 -6.13 -23.70
N ALA A 492 0.76 -4.92 -24.10
CA ALA A 492 0.68 -4.48 -25.50
C ALA A 492 1.90 -4.90 -26.34
N VAL A 493 3.10 -4.83 -25.77
CA VAL A 493 4.36 -5.05 -26.51
C VAL A 493 4.73 -6.53 -26.61
N ALA A 494 4.43 -7.36 -25.61
CA ALA A 494 4.79 -8.79 -25.69
C ALA A 494 4.10 -9.52 -26.86
N PRO A 495 2.78 -9.38 -27.11
CA PRO A 495 2.15 -9.98 -28.28
C PRO A 495 2.79 -9.52 -29.60
N LEU A 496 3.06 -8.21 -29.75
CA LEU A 496 3.69 -7.64 -30.94
C LEU A 496 5.10 -8.22 -31.18
N VAL A 497 5.89 -8.36 -30.11
CA VAL A 497 7.24 -8.95 -30.15
C VAL A 497 7.19 -10.45 -30.49
N TYR A 498 6.24 -11.22 -29.93
CA TYR A 498 6.07 -12.62 -30.30
C TYR A 498 5.60 -12.76 -31.75
N THR A 499 4.64 -11.94 -32.23
CA THR A 499 4.23 -11.97 -33.64
C THR A 499 5.35 -11.60 -34.60
N TYR A 500 6.22 -10.65 -34.23
CA TYR A 500 7.42 -10.31 -34.99
C TYR A 500 8.37 -11.51 -35.11
N TYR A 501 8.65 -12.22 -34.01
CA TYR A 501 9.48 -13.43 -34.07
C TYR A 501 8.83 -14.55 -34.90
N VAL A 502 7.52 -14.76 -34.78
CA VAL A 502 6.78 -15.76 -35.57
C VAL A 502 6.87 -15.45 -37.07
N VAL A 503 6.71 -14.18 -37.47
CA VAL A 503 6.86 -13.76 -38.87
C VAL A 503 8.30 -13.94 -39.34
N LEU A 504 9.29 -13.47 -38.56
CA LEU A 504 10.71 -13.54 -38.91
C LEU A 504 11.20 -14.97 -39.13
N ILE A 505 10.90 -15.89 -38.20
CA ILE A 505 11.32 -17.30 -38.31
C ILE A 505 10.53 -18.04 -39.40
N THR A 506 9.26 -17.74 -39.60
CA THR A 506 8.47 -18.33 -40.71
C THR A 506 8.94 -17.82 -42.08
N TRP A 507 9.43 -16.58 -42.17
CA TRP A 507 10.09 -16.02 -43.36
C TRP A 507 11.48 -16.65 -43.60
N LEU A 508 12.32 -16.77 -42.57
CA LEU A 508 13.61 -17.47 -42.66
C LEU A 508 13.47 -18.96 -43.02
N TYR A 509 12.38 -19.62 -42.59
CA TYR A 509 12.04 -20.97 -43.04
C TYR A 509 11.67 -21.01 -44.53
N HIS A 510 10.95 -20.00 -45.01
CA HIS A 510 10.60 -19.91 -46.43
C HIS A 510 11.81 -19.65 -47.33
N TYR A 511 12.75 -18.80 -46.90
CA TYR A 511 13.93 -18.41 -47.68
C TYR A 511 15.03 -19.48 -47.63
N ASN A 512 15.59 -19.75 -46.45
CA ASN A 512 16.77 -20.61 -46.27
C ASN A 512 16.52 -21.82 -45.34
N ARG A 513 15.25 -22.24 -45.13
CA ARG A 513 14.86 -23.31 -44.18
C ARG A 513 15.42 -23.10 -42.75
N VAL A 514 15.60 -21.84 -42.35
CA VAL A 514 16.36 -21.41 -41.15
C VAL A 514 17.78 -22.01 -41.14
N PHE A 515 18.57 -21.68 -42.17
CA PHE A 515 19.96 -22.15 -42.36
C PHE A 515 20.10 -23.69 -42.35
N GLY A 516 19.07 -24.41 -42.81
CA GLY A 516 19.04 -25.87 -42.83
C GLY A 516 18.71 -26.56 -41.50
N PHE A 517 18.40 -25.82 -40.43
CA PHE A 517 18.07 -26.42 -39.11
C PHE A 517 16.69 -27.10 -39.03
N LEU A 518 15.80 -26.89 -40.01
CA LEU A 518 14.43 -27.44 -40.01
C LEU A 518 14.22 -28.44 -41.16
N PRO A 519 13.55 -29.59 -40.90
CA PRO A 519 13.40 -30.65 -41.88
C PRO A 519 12.43 -30.29 -43.03
N ASP A 520 12.62 -31.00 -44.13
CA ASP A 520 11.84 -30.84 -45.35
C ASP A 520 10.39 -31.31 -45.18
N GLY A 521 9.47 -30.65 -45.90
CA GLY A 521 8.04 -30.97 -45.88
C GLY A 521 7.24 -30.43 -44.68
N LEU A 522 7.86 -29.75 -43.70
CA LEU A 522 7.17 -29.19 -42.54
C LEU A 522 6.16 -28.09 -42.95
N ARG A 523 4.86 -28.42 -42.95
CA ARG A 523 3.81 -27.48 -43.38
C ARG A 523 3.80 -26.24 -42.47
N LYS A 524 3.96 -25.04 -43.06
CA LYS A 524 4.07 -23.72 -42.39
C LYS A 524 3.07 -23.52 -41.22
N ARG A 525 1.84 -24.05 -41.33
CA ARG A 525 0.82 -24.01 -40.27
C ARG A 525 1.25 -24.64 -38.93
N TYR A 526 1.95 -25.78 -38.97
CA TYR A 526 2.42 -26.45 -37.74
C TYR A 526 3.60 -25.70 -37.12
N LEU A 527 4.49 -25.16 -37.95
CA LEU A 527 5.59 -24.30 -37.50
C LEU A 527 5.05 -23.05 -36.78
N ILE A 528 4.00 -22.40 -37.29
CA ILE A 528 3.35 -21.24 -36.64
C ILE A 528 2.74 -21.64 -35.29
N MET A 529 1.93 -22.72 -35.23
CA MET A 529 1.33 -23.18 -33.97
C MET A 529 2.37 -23.57 -32.92
N ALA A 530 3.46 -24.22 -33.33
CA ALA A 530 4.57 -24.57 -32.44
C ALA A 530 5.24 -23.32 -31.85
N GLN A 531 5.58 -22.32 -32.68
CA GLN A 531 6.18 -21.06 -32.20
C GLN A 531 5.27 -20.31 -31.21
N VAL A 532 3.97 -20.23 -31.49
CA VAL A 532 2.98 -19.55 -30.63
C VAL A 532 2.87 -20.21 -29.24
N MET A 533 3.06 -21.52 -29.14
CA MET A 533 3.11 -22.23 -27.84
C MET A 533 4.49 -22.17 -27.18
N ILE A 534 5.57 -22.33 -27.96
CA ILE A 534 6.95 -22.40 -27.45
C ILE A 534 7.42 -21.05 -26.91
N TYR A 535 7.16 -19.93 -27.59
CA TYR A 535 7.73 -18.63 -27.18
C TYR A 535 7.23 -18.14 -25.81
N PRO A 536 5.92 -18.16 -25.49
CA PRO A 536 5.45 -17.86 -24.13
C PRO A 536 6.05 -18.83 -23.11
N THR A 537 6.08 -20.13 -23.42
CA THR A 537 6.61 -21.18 -22.53
C THR A 537 8.09 -20.98 -22.21
N VAL A 538 8.94 -20.69 -23.21
CA VAL A 538 10.37 -20.44 -23.05
C VAL A 538 10.62 -19.13 -22.27
N THR A 539 9.87 -18.06 -22.55
CA THR A 539 10.00 -16.81 -21.77
C THR A 539 9.53 -16.96 -20.33
N TYR A 540 8.50 -17.77 -20.06
CA TYR A 540 8.07 -18.12 -18.71
C TYR A 540 9.08 -19.01 -17.98
N ALA A 541 9.63 -20.02 -18.65
CA ALA A 541 10.71 -20.85 -18.11
C ALA A 541 11.93 -19.99 -17.75
N ALA A 542 12.36 -19.10 -18.64
CA ALA A 542 13.44 -18.15 -18.38
C ALA A 542 13.13 -17.19 -17.21
N LEU A 543 11.87 -16.81 -17.00
CA LEU A 543 11.48 -16.02 -15.82
C LEU A 543 11.66 -16.84 -14.52
N ARG A 544 11.13 -18.07 -14.47
CA ARG A 544 11.21 -18.95 -13.29
C ARG A 544 12.64 -19.38 -12.97
N PHE A 545 13.38 -19.86 -13.97
CA PHE A 545 14.78 -20.22 -13.85
C PHE A 545 15.65 -18.99 -13.60
N GLY A 546 15.29 -17.82 -14.14
CA GLY A 546 15.99 -16.55 -13.94
C GLY A 546 15.95 -16.08 -12.48
N GLU A 547 14.84 -16.28 -11.77
CA GLU A 547 14.79 -16.03 -10.32
C GLU A 547 15.79 -16.90 -9.54
N ALA A 548 15.82 -18.21 -9.82
CA ALA A 548 16.73 -19.16 -9.18
C ALA A 548 18.20 -18.87 -9.54
N ALA A 549 18.49 -18.63 -10.81
CA ALA A 549 19.82 -18.24 -11.30
C ALA A 549 20.30 -16.94 -10.66
N LEU A 550 19.44 -15.92 -10.53
CA LEU A 550 19.78 -14.66 -9.88
C LEU A 550 20.06 -14.83 -8.39
N ASP A 551 19.34 -15.67 -7.66
CA ASP A 551 19.63 -15.92 -6.23
C ASP A 551 20.88 -16.81 -6.04
N ILE A 552 21.20 -17.71 -6.97
CA ILE A 552 22.49 -18.42 -7.02
C ILE A 552 23.63 -17.43 -7.30
N PHE A 553 23.54 -16.61 -8.33
CA PHE A 553 24.54 -15.60 -8.72
C PHE A 553 24.85 -14.61 -7.59
N LYS A 554 23.81 -14.06 -6.94
CA LYS A 554 23.95 -13.18 -5.76
C LYS A 554 24.61 -13.86 -4.55
N SER A 555 24.78 -15.18 -4.56
CA SER A 555 25.48 -15.93 -3.51
C SER A 555 26.96 -16.24 -3.83
N LEU A 556 27.40 -16.07 -5.08
CA LEU A 556 28.78 -16.36 -5.50
C LEU A 556 29.79 -15.35 -4.90
N GLY A 557 29.49 -14.05 -4.97
CA GLY A 557 30.37 -13.00 -4.43
C GLY A 557 30.71 -13.18 -2.94
N PRO A 558 29.71 -13.44 -2.07
CA PRO A 558 29.97 -13.80 -0.67
C PRO A 558 30.78 -15.08 -0.47
N LEU A 559 30.61 -16.11 -1.32
CA LEU A 559 31.44 -17.32 -1.24
C LEU A 559 32.91 -17.05 -1.61
N ILE A 560 33.17 -16.26 -2.65
CA ILE A 560 34.54 -15.82 -3.01
C ILE A 560 35.17 -15.07 -1.82
N LYS A 561 34.41 -14.18 -1.18
CA LYS A 561 34.86 -13.44 0.02
C LYS A 561 35.14 -14.35 1.22
N MET A 562 34.39 -15.42 1.41
CA MET A 562 34.65 -16.43 2.47
C MET A 562 35.86 -17.33 2.19
N VAL A 563 36.38 -17.36 0.96
CA VAL A 563 37.63 -18.07 0.61
C VAL A 563 38.87 -17.19 0.87
N ASN A 564 38.73 -15.87 0.98
CA ASN A 564 39.85 -14.96 1.29
C ASN A 564 40.10 -14.86 2.81
N PRO A 565 41.29 -15.26 3.32
CA PRO A 565 41.61 -15.25 4.76
C PRO A 565 41.43 -13.88 5.44
N TRP A 566 41.83 -12.78 4.77
CA TRP A 566 41.69 -11.43 5.31
C TRP A 566 40.22 -11.02 5.52
N THR A 567 39.35 -11.43 4.59
CA THR A 567 37.91 -11.11 4.68
C THR A 567 37.20 -12.01 5.69
N GLY A 568 37.72 -13.23 5.95
CA GLY A 568 37.24 -14.12 7.00
C GLY A 568 37.29 -13.48 8.40
N ASN A 569 38.38 -12.77 8.73
CA ASN A 569 38.52 -12.10 10.03
C ASN A 569 37.50 -10.97 10.24
N GLU A 570 37.24 -10.14 9.23
CA GLU A 570 36.18 -9.11 9.31
C GLU A 570 34.77 -9.73 9.35
N LEU A 571 34.56 -10.86 8.67
CA LEU A 571 33.29 -11.58 8.75
C LEU A 571 33.07 -12.18 10.15
N ALA A 572 34.12 -12.66 10.83
CA ALA A 572 34.07 -13.14 12.20
C ALA A 572 33.77 -12.01 13.20
N LYS A 573 34.42 -10.83 13.05
CA LYS A 573 34.07 -9.62 13.82
C LYS A 573 32.60 -9.22 13.59
N ALA A 574 32.14 -9.26 12.35
CA ALA A 574 30.74 -8.98 12.00
C ALA A 574 29.78 -10.02 12.58
N GLN A 575 30.17 -11.29 12.72
CA GLN A 575 29.38 -12.32 13.41
C GLN A 575 29.28 -12.04 14.90
N ALA A 576 30.41 -11.82 15.61
CA ALA A 576 30.40 -11.50 17.04
C ALA A 576 29.56 -10.23 17.34
N ARG A 577 29.70 -9.19 16.49
CA ARG A 577 28.89 -7.97 16.57
C ARG A 577 27.40 -8.24 16.32
N ARG A 578 27.06 -9.14 15.39
CA ARG A 578 25.68 -9.56 15.11
C ARG A 578 25.07 -10.32 16.29
N GLU A 579 25.83 -11.21 16.91
CA GLU A 579 25.36 -12.01 18.05
C GLU A 579 25.09 -11.11 19.27
N LYS A 580 26.04 -10.22 19.64
CA LYS A 580 25.83 -9.20 20.68
C LYS A 580 24.64 -8.27 20.40
N LEU A 581 24.44 -7.86 19.14
CA LEU A 581 23.28 -7.05 18.76
C LEU A 581 21.96 -7.81 18.84
N ALA A 582 21.92 -9.08 18.41
CA ALA A 582 20.72 -9.91 18.51
C ALA A 582 20.32 -10.17 19.96
N GLU A 583 21.29 -10.35 20.85
CA GLU A 583 21.11 -10.44 22.31
C GLU A 583 20.55 -9.13 22.89
N ARG A 584 21.24 -7.99 22.69
CA ARG A 584 20.79 -6.67 23.18
C ARG A 584 19.39 -6.28 22.66
N ILE A 585 19.09 -6.61 21.39
CA ILE A 585 17.76 -6.42 20.81
C ILE A 585 16.72 -7.32 21.50
N THR A 586 17.07 -8.56 21.79
CA THR A 586 16.18 -9.51 22.45
C THR A 586 15.89 -9.06 23.87
N ASP A 587 16.90 -8.63 24.63
CA ASP A 587 16.75 -8.07 25.98
C ASP A 587 15.87 -6.81 26.02
N ILE A 588 16.15 -5.81 25.16
CA ILE A 588 15.34 -4.59 25.05
C ILE A 588 13.88 -4.91 24.65
N ILE A 589 13.66 -5.92 23.81
CA ILE A 589 12.30 -6.38 23.45
C ILE A 589 11.65 -7.16 24.60
N ASN A 590 12.40 -7.89 25.42
CA ASN A 590 11.88 -8.62 26.58
C ASN A 590 11.52 -7.70 27.76
N THR A 591 12.25 -6.59 27.93
CA THR A 591 12.01 -5.59 28.98
C THR A 591 10.87 -4.64 28.60
N LEU A 592 10.90 -4.04 27.40
CA LEU A 592 9.88 -3.06 26.95
C LEU A 592 8.66 -3.69 26.27
N GLY A 593 8.71 -4.98 25.92
CA GLY A 593 7.62 -5.69 25.25
C GLY A 593 6.40 -5.96 26.13
N PRO A 594 6.57 -6.45 27.38
CA PRO A 594 5.47 -6.64 28.34
C PRO A 594 4.75 -5.33 28.71
N GLU A 595 5.46 -4.19 28.80
CA GLU A 595 4.88 -2.85 29.01
C GLU A 595 3.95 -2.35 27.88
N MET A 596 3.84 -3.11 26.79
CA MET A 596 3.17 -2.69 25.55
C MET A 596 2.14 -3.68 25.02
N PHE A 597 2.23 -4.97 25.38
CA PHE A 597 1.37 -6.00 24.83
C PHE A 597 1.12 -7.11 25.86
N ASP A 598 -0.09 -7.21 26.39
CA ASP A 598 -0.50 -8.28 27.33
C ASP A 598 -0.29 -9.69 26.71
N ASP A 599 -0.41 -9.77 25.39
CA ASP A 599 -0.21 -11.00 24.62
C ASP A 599 1.26 -11.31 24.27
N PHE A 600 2.24 -10.51 24.75
CA PHE A 600 3.65 -10.59 24.37
C PHE A 600 4.23 -12.00 24.45
N HIS A 601 4.09 -12.66 25.60
CA HIS A 601 4.61 -14.00 25.85
C HIS A 601 3.97 -15.05 24.90
N SER A 602 2.68 -14.89 24.57
CA SER A 602 1.95 -15.83 23.68
C SER A 602 2.37 -15.76 22.21
N LYS A 603 2.94 -14.63 21.75
CA LYS A 603 3.27 -14.37 20.34
C LYS A 603 4.78 -14.22 20.06
N ARG A 604 5.60 -14.27 21.11
CA ARG A 604 7.08 -14.21 21.09
C ARG A 604 7.67 -15.18 20.05
N ILE A 605 8.78 -14.80 19.42
CA ILE A 605 9.46 -15.62 18.39
C ILE A 605 10.57 -16.49 19.01
N ILE A 606 11.19 -15.98 20.07
CA ILE A 606 12.20 -16.66 20.87
C ILE A 606 11.52 -17.09 22.17
N SER A 607 11.42 -18.39 22.44
CA SER A 607 11.04 -18.90 23.76
C SER A 607 12.13 -18.57 24.78
N ASP A 608 11.75 -18.28 26.02
CA ASP A 608 12.75 -18.02 27.06
C ASP A 608 13.54 -19.30 27.39
N PRO A 609 14.87 -19.23 27.58
CA PRO A 609 15.63 -20.34 28.17
C PRO A 609 15.18 -20.68 29.60
N PHE A 610 14.69 -19.68 30.35
CA PHE A 610 14.40 -19.79 31.78
C PHE A 610 12.92 -20.05 32.10
N THR A 611 12.00 -19.81 31.17
CA THR A 611 10.57 -20.19 31.32
C THR A 611 10.32 -21.62 30.85
N GLN A 612 11.12 -22.57 31.32
CA GLN A 612 10.84 -24.00 31.16
C GLN A 612 9.79 -24.43 32.20
N SER A 613 8.53 -24.14 31.93
CA SER A 613 7.49 -25.05 32.39
C SER A 613 7.79 -26.42 31.77
N PRO A 614 7.97 -27.50 32.54
CA PRO A 614 8.16 -28.82 31.96
C PRO A 614 6.96 -29.16 31.06
N PRO A 615 7.14 -29.91 29.96
CA PRO A 615 6.02 -30.34 29.14
C PRO A 615 5.04 -31.10 30.04
N ALA A 616 3.85 -30.53 30.23
CA ALA A 616 2.86 -31.07 31.15
C ALA A 616 2.62 -32.54 30.81
N THR A 617 2.91 -33.43 31.77
CA THR A 617 2.79 -34.87 31.59
C THR A 617 1.40 -35.16 31.02
N PRO A 618 1.28 -35.79 29.85
CA PRO A 618 -0.03 -36.01 29.24
C PRO A 618 -0.88 -36.77 30.25
N PRO A 619 -2.10 -36.29 30.59
CA PRO A 619 -2.91 -36.90 31.62
C PRO A 619 -3.11 -38.38 31.26
N ARG A 620 -2.71 -39.26 32.18
CA ARG A 620 -2.84 -40.73 32.03
C ARG A 620 -4.26 -41.01 31.53
N GLN A 621 -4.36 -41.65 30.36
CA GLN A 621 -5.66 -42.00 29.81
C GLN A 621 -6.39 -42.88 30.83
N LYS A 622 -7.50 -42.36 31.38
CA LYS A 622 -8.43 -43.17 32.18
C LYS A 622 -8.86 -44.36 31.33
N SER A 623 -8.77 -45.56 31.90
CA SER A 623 -9.28 -46.77 31.26
C SER A 623 -10.81 -46.73 31.22
N LYS A 624 -11.43 -47.62 30.44
CA LYS A 624 -12.89 -47.78 30.47
C LYS A 624 -13.41 -48.07 31.88
N ALA A 625 -12.71 -48.92 32.62
CA ALA A 625 -13.07 -49.28 33.99
C ALA A 625 -12.97 -48.11 34.98
N ASP A 626 -12.13 -47.09 34.70
CA ASP A 626 -12.08 -45.86 35.51
C ASP A 626 -13.27 -44.94 35.19
N ALA A 627 -13.81 -44.97 33.98
CA ALA A 627 -14.98 -44.18 33.57
C ALA A 627 -16.30 -44.84 34.00
N GLU A 628 -16.39 -46.17 33.93
CA GLU A 628 -17.55 -46.97 34.38
C GLU A 628 -17.73 -46.92 35.91
N ARG A 629 -16.68 -46.56 36.68
CA ARG A 629 -16.72 -46.32 38.13
C ARG A 629 -17.16 -44.91 38.55
N GLU A 630 -17.24 -43.96 37.63
CA GLU A 630 -17.53 -42.54 37.91
C GLU A 630 -18.92 -42.10 37.41
N ALA A 631 -19.78 -43.05 37.00
CA ALA A 631 -21.13 -42.78 36.50
C ALA A 631 -22.17 -42.66 37.64
N PRO A 632 -22.94 -41.56 37.74
CA PRO A 632 -24.11 -41.46 38.62
C PRO A 632 -25.34 -42.20 38.06
N GLU A 633 -26.25 -42.57 38.97
CA GLU A 633 -27.55 -43.19 38.68
C GLU A 633 -28.49 -42.29 37.82
N PRO A 634 -29.43 -42.87 37.05
CA PRO A 634 -30.42 -42.14 36.27
C PRO A 634 -31.63 -41.69 37.11
N VAL A 635 -32.30 -40.61 36.67
CA VAL A 635 -33.62 -40.17 37.17
C VAL A 635 -34.52 -39.84 35.97
N GLU A 636 -35.83 -40.04 36.12
CA GLU A 636 -36.79 -40.20 35.02
C GLU A 636 -37.34 -38.89 34.39
N SER A 637 -38.06 -39.08 33.28
CA SER A 637 -38.77 -38.10 32.42
C SER A 637 -40.06 -37.55 33.07
N TYR A 638 -40.80 -36.56 32.57
CA TYR A 638 -41.06 -36.03 31.20
C TYR A 638 -41.03 -34.45 31.20
N ASP A 639 -41.55 -33.62 30.27
CA ASP A 639 -42.52 -33.79 29.15
C ASP A 639 -42.40 -32.72 28.03
N PHE A 640 -43.41 -32.65 27.15
CA PHE A 640 -43.54 -31.96 25.87
C PHE A 640 -44.60 -30.82 25.90
N PRO A 641 -44.82 -29.99 24.84
CA PRO A 641 -44.49 -30.12 23.40
C PRO A 641 -43.57 -28.99 22.86
N ALA A 642 -43.27 -28.81 21.57
CA ALA A 642 -43.91 -29.30 20.34
C ALA A 642 -42.94 -29.50 19.13
N SER A 643 -43.44 -29.37 17.91
CA SER A 643 -42.73 -29.51 16.61
C SER A 643 -43.37 -28.53 15.57
N PRO A 644 -42.92 -28.37 14.30
CA PRO A 644 -42.51 -29.39 13.31
C PRO A 644 -41.07 -29.21 12.75
N THR A 645 -40.25 -30.22 12.47
CA THR A 645 -40.40 -31.46 11.66
C THR A 645 -40.36 -31.25 10.13
N SER A 646 -39.23 -31.60 9.48
CA SER A 646 -39.08 -32.12 8.09
C SER A 646 -37.61 -32.18 7.66
N PRO A 647 -37.19 -33.07 6.73
CA PRO A 647 -37.43 -34.52 6.73
C PRO A 647 -36.13 -35.32 6.52
N THR A 648 -36.22 -36.66 6.56
CA THR A 648 -35.10 -37.59 6.26
C THR A 648 -34.82 -37.71 4.76
N SER A 649 -33.55 -37.95 4.38
CA SER A 649 -33.20 -38.51 3.07
C SER A 649 -31.88 -39.31 3.08
N ASP A 650 -31.88 -40.37 2.27
CA ASP A 650 -31.09 -41.60 2.27
C ASP A 650 -29.55 -41.60 2.13
N ARG A 651 -29.03 -42.84 2.21
CA ARG A 651 -27.66 -43.29 1.96
C ARG A 651 -27.22 -43.16 0.48
N ASN A 652 -25.89 -43.25 0.28
CA ASN A 652 -25.22 -43.69 -0.96
C ASN A 652 -25.31 -42.79 -2.21
N GLY A 653 -24.65 -41.63 -2.16
CA GLY A 653 -24.17 -40.91 -3.35
C GLY A 653 -22.63 -40.88 -3.43
N LEU A 654 -22.00 -41.83 -4.13
CA LEU A 654 -20.55 -41.79 -4.41
C LEU A 654 -20.25 -40.88 -5.61
N HIS A 655 -20.12 -39.58 -5.36
CA HIS A 655 -19.83 -38.60 -6.41
C HIS A 655 -18.36 -38.66 -6.86
N LYS A 656 -18.16 -38.82 -8.18
CA LYS A 656 -16.84 -38.93 -8.83
C LYS A 656 -16.21 -37.56 -9.10
N ASN A 657 -14.91 -37.47 -8.91
CA ASN A 657 -13.97 -36.52 -9.53
C ASN A 657 -14.34 -35.01 -9.61
N GLU A 658 -14.17 -34.27 -8.51
CA GLU A 658 -14.06 -32.79 -8.54
C GLU A 658 -12.59 -32.31 -8.66
N SER A 659 -11.79 -32.91 -9.53
CA SER A 659 -10.37 -32.55 -9.73
C SER A 659 -10.13 -31.50 -10.83
N PHE A 660 -11.17 -31.03 -11.53
CA PHE A 660 -11.04 -30.22 -12.74
C PHE A 660 -11.88 -28.92 -12.79
N THR A 661 -12.76 -28.66 -11.82
CA THR A 661 -13.78 -27.59 -11.89
C THR A 661 -13.32 -26.18 -11.54
N ASP A 662 -12.08 -25.99 -11.06
CA ASP A 662 -11.57 -24.67 -10.63
C ASP A 662 -10.15 -24.35 -11.14
N LEU A 663 -9.95 -24.48 -12.46
CA LEU A 663 -8.77 -23.97 -13.18
C LEU A 663 -8.62 -22.43 -13.09
N ALA A 664 -9.66 -21.71 -12.65
CA ALA A 664 -9.66 -20.26 -12.54
C ALA A 664 -9.01 -19.73 -11.25
N ASN A 665 -9.11 -20.44 -10.11
CA ASN A 665 -8.44 -20.06 -8.85
C ASN A 665 -7.04 -20.69 -8.65
N GLN A 666 -6.51 -21.51 -9.56
CA GLN A 666 -5.16 -22.06 -9.43
C GLN A 666 -4.10 -20.97 -9.67
N ASP A 667 -3.18 -20.77 -8.72
CA ASP A 667 -2.10 -19.77 -8.84
C ASP A 667 -0.91 -20.33 -9.68
N ILE A 668 -1.15 -20.55 -10.98
CA ILE A 668 -0.25 -21.24 -11.94
C ILE A 668 1.20 -20.72 -11.90
N PHE A 669 1.39 -19.42 -11.63
CA PHE A 669 2.66 -18.71 -11.67
C PHE A 669 3.18 -18.29 -10.27
N SER A 670 2.50 -18.66 -9.18
CA SER A 670 3.02 -18.53 -7.80
C SER A 670 4.01 -19.66 -7.45
N THR A 671 4.59 -19.64 -6.25
CA THR A 671 5.41 -20.76 -5.70
C THR A 671 4.72 -21.47 -4.54
N ARG A 672 3.38 -21.47 -4.49
CA ARG A 672 2.60 -22.00 -3.36
C ARG A 672 1.97 -23.36 -3.72
N PRO A 673 2.11 -24.43 -2.91
CA PRO A 673 1.17 -25.54 -2.97
C PRO A 673 -0.22 -25.01 -2.54
N SER A 674 -1.27 -25.37 -3.27
CA SER A 674 -2.63 -24.90 -2.97
C SER A 674 -3.05 -25.29 -1.54
N THR A 675 -3.50 -24.32 -0.75
CA THR A 675 -4.17 -24.61 0.53
C THR A 675 -5.35 -25.55 0.26
N PRO A 676 -5.46 -26.73 0.89
CA PRO A 676 -6.53 -27.67 0.55
C PRO A 676 -7.92 -27.09 0.85
N LYS A 677 -8.76 -26.90 -0.18
CA LYS A 677 -10.20 -26.67 -0.05
C LYS A 677 -10.90 -27.97 0.45
N LYS A 678 -10.62 -28.41 1.68
CA LYS A 678 -11.29 -29.57 2.30
C LYS A 678 -12.35 -29.11 3.29
N HIS A 679 -13.58 -29.61 3.14
CA HIS A 679 -14.55 -29.61 4.23
C HIS A 679 -14.06 -30.55 5.35
N HIS A 680 -14.19 -30.13 6.60
CA HIS A 680 -13.84 -30.95 7.76
C HIS A 680 -14.91 -32.02 8.03
N SER A 681 -14.77 -33.17 7.38
CA SER A 681 -15.37 -34.42 7.89
C SER A 681 -14.71 -34.73 9.24
N ARG A 682 -15.45 -34.57 10.35
CA ARG A 682 -14.94 -34.87 11.69
C ARG A 682 -14.56 -36.35 11.82
N ARG A 683 -13.27 -36.64 11.99
CA ARG A 683 -12.75 -37.85 12.64
C ARG A 683 -11.79 -37.41 13.75
N PRO A 684 -11.83 -38.03 14.94
CA PRO A 684 -11.02 -37.58 16.07
C PRO A 684 -9.58 -38.09 15.95
N SER A 685 -8.66 -37.21 15.52
CA SER A 685 -7.22 -37.40 15.73
C SER A 685 -6.82 -36.70 17.02
N GLY A 686 -6.47 -37.47 18.06
CA GLY A 686 -5.94 -36.91 19.31
C GLY A 686 -4.53 -36.34 19.14
N GLY A 687 -4.22 -35.28 19.89
CA GLY A 687 -2.92 -34.60 19.87
C GLY A 687 -2.91 -33.27 19.09
N PHE A 688 -2.30 -32.24 19.69
CA PHE A 688 -2.12 -30.89 19.14
C PHE A 688 -3.41 -30.17 18.69
N GLY A 689 -4.18 -29.68 19.67
CA GLY A 689 -5.41 -28.92 19.42
C GLY A 689 -5.87 -28.01 20.56
N GLN A 690 -5.00 -27.20 21.17
CA GLN A 690 -5.48 -26.13 22.07
C GLN A 690 -6.03 -24.97 21.23
N GLY A 691 -7.35 -24.91 21.11
CA GLY A 691 -8.06 -23.93 20.29
C GLY A 691 -7.92 -22.49 20.79
N PHE A 692 -7.84 -21.54 19.86
CA PHE A 692 -7.57 -20.13 20.15
C PHE A 692 -8.83 -19.41 20.67
N GLN A 693 -9.14 -19.55 21.96
CA GLN A 693 -10.16 -18.72 22.62
C GLN A 693 -9.59 -17.33 22.93
N LEU A 694 -10.06 -16.32 22.21
CA LEU A 694 -9.92 -14.92 22.61
C LEU A 694 -11.00 -14.61 23.65
N LYS A 695 -10.60 -14.14 24.84
CA LYS A 695 -11.52 -13.42 25.71
C LYS A 695 -11.95 -12.12 24.99
N PRO A 696 -13.20 -11.66 25.14
CA PRO A 696 -13.56 -10.30 24.75
C PRO A 696 -12.72 -9.31 25.58
N PHE A 697 -12.39 -8.16 24.99
CA PHE A 697 -11.67 -7.11 25.71
C PHE A 697 -12.56 -6.51 26.80
N SER A 698 -12.05 -6.44 28.02
CA SER A 698 -12.64 -5.62 29.08
C SER A 698 -12.59 -4.15 28.68
N THR A 699 -13.70 -3.43 28.85
CA THR A 699 -13.73 -1.97 28.73
C THR A 699 -12.78 -1.35 29.75
N ILE A 700 -11.96 -0.39 29.31
CA ILE A 700 -11.18 0.44 30.22
C ILE A 700 -12.08 1.61 30.62
N ASP A 701 -12.69 1.51 31.80
CA ASP A 701 -13.36 2.64 32.43
C ASP A 701 -12.29 3.66 32.87
N GLY A 702 -12.14 4.71 32.06
CA GLY A 702 -11.12 5.75 32.24
C GLY A 702 -11.73 7.13 32.04
N ASN A 703 -11.61 7.99 33.04
CA ASN A 703 -12.32 9.27 33.10
C ASN A 703 -11.95 10.20 31.92
N LEU A 704 -12.94 10.46 31.05
CA LEU A 704 -12.80 11.25 29.82
C LEU A 704 -12.28 12.67 30.05
N ASP A 705 -12.56 13.28 31.22
CA ASP A 705 -12.09 14.63 31.52
C ASP A 705 -10.58 14.72 31.74
N GLU A 706 -9.96 13.65 32.24
CA GLU A 706 -8.50 13.63 32.38
C GLU A 706 -7.82 13.52 31.01
N VAL A 707 -8.40 12.74 30.10
CA VAL A 707 -7.98 12.67 28.70
C VAL A 707 -8.14 14.03 28.02
N SER A 708 -9.26 14.73 28.25
CA SER A 708 -9.51 16.09 27.71
C SER A 708 -8.48 17.11 28.21
N LYS A 709 -8.10 17.05 29.50
CA LYS A 709 -7.03 17.88 30.08
C LYS A 709 -5.65 17.56 29.51
N ARG A 710 -5.29 16.28 29.37
CA ARG A 710 -4.02 15.83 28.76
C ARG A 710 -3.91 16.21 27.28
N ILE A 711 -5.02 16.19 26.52
CA ILE A 711 -5.06 16.67 25.14
C ILE A 711 -4.85 18.20 25.08
N LYS A 712 -5.55 18.97 25.94
CA LYS A 712 -5.39 20.43 25.98
C LYS A 712 -3.97 20.87 26.35
N SER A 713 -3.29 20.19 27.28
CA SER A 713 -1.88 20.49 27.60
C SER A 713 -0.93 20.07 26.46
N GLY A 714 -1.15 18.90 25.84
CA GLY A 714 -0.38 18.42 24.68
C GLY A 714 -0.53 19.28 23.42
N MET A 715 -1.66 19.97 23.24
CA MET A 715 -1.82 20.99 22.20
C MET A 715 -1.04 22.28 22.53
N ARG A 716 -1.02 22.70 23.80
CA ARG A 716 -0.32 23.92 24.24
C ARG A 716 1.20 23.79 24.11
N SER A 717 1.77 22.63 24.46
CA SER A 717 3.21 22.35 24.28
C SER A 717 3.63 22.19 22.82
N ARG A 718 2.74 21.74 21.93
CA ARG A 718 2.96 21.75 20.47
C ARG A 718 2.99 23.14 19.86
N GLY A 719 2.38 24.15 20.50
CA GLY A 719 2.50 25.55 20.09
C GLY A 719 3.94 26.07 20.21
N HIS A 720 4.51 26.01 21.42
CA HIS A 720 5.89 26.48 21.66
C HIS A 720 6.96 25.71 20.89
N ARG A 721 6.74 24.42 20.60
CA ARG A 721 7.67 23.63 19.76
C ARG A 721 7.66 24.00 18.28
N ARG A 722 6.80 24.92 17.83
CA ARG A 722 6.81 25.41 16.45
C ARG A 722 7.69 26.66 16.28
N SER A 723 7.81 27.50 17.30
CA SER A 723 8.69 28.68 17.29
C SER A 723 10.16 28.37 17.61
N SER A 724 10.46 27.21 18.22
CA SER A 724 11.84 26.82 18.59
C SER A 724 12.56 25.98 17.52
N VAL A 725 12.07 25.98 16.27
CA VAL A 725 12.59 25.16 15.16
C VAL A 725 13.05 26.02 13.97
N GLU A 726 12.60 27.28 13.88
CA GLU A 726 13.04 28.22 12.86
C GLU A 726 14.50 28.67 13.10
N ASP A 727 14.92 28.88 14.36
CA ASP A 727 16.31 29.24 14.72
C ASP A 727 17.36 28.18 14.35
N TRP A 728 16.99 26.89 14.34
CA TRP A 728 17.93 25.77 14.12
C TRP A 728 18.28 25.52 12.65
N HIS A 729 17.73 26.29 11.70
CA HIS A 729 17.91 26.07 10.27
C HIS A 729 18.82 27.10 9.56
N GLN A 730 19.52 27.97 10.28
CA GLN A 730 20.45 28.96 9.68
C GLN A 730 21.95 28.62 9.77
N GLU A 731 22.39 27.60 10.53
CA GLU A 731 23.83 27.36 10.76
C GLU A 731 24.47 26.18 9.98
N GLU A 732 23.71 25.24 9.42
CA GLU A 732 24.27 24.01 8.77
C GLU A 732 24.38 24.06 7.22
N GLU A 733 24.49 25.24 6.58
CA GLU A 733 24.69 25.33 5.11
C GLU A 733 26.05 25.96 4.69
N SER A 734 27.15 25.48 5.29
CA SER A 734 28.50 25.62 4.72
C SER A 734 29.44 24.48 5.11
N GLY A 735 30.46 24.18 4.28
CA GLY A 735 31.56 23.26 4.61
C GLY A 735 31.60 21.93 3.84
N ALA A 736 32.04 21.94 2.58
CA ALA A 736 32.23 20.73 1.78
C ALA A 736 33.52 20.73 0.93
N THR A 737 34.68 20.67 1.59
CA THR A 737 36.00 20.50 0.94
C THR A 737 36.93 19.57 1.72
N THR A 738 37.84 18.90 1.01
CA THR A 738 38.77 17.89 1.54
C THR A 738 40.00 18.50 2.23
N PRO A 739 40.54 17.89 3.30
CA PRO A 739 41.75 18.37 3.96
C PRO A 739 43.03 17.96 3.20
N ARG A 740 44.02 18.87 3.15
CA ARG A 740 45.42 18.53 2.84
C ARG A 740 46.37 19.53 3.50
N SER A 741 47.26 19.02 4.36
CA SER A 741 48.51 19.61 4.90
C SER A 741 48.67 21.14 4.93
N GLU A 742 48.62 21.70 6.15
CA GLU A 742 49.66 22.57 6.75
C GLU A 742 50.55 23.44 5.83
N ALA A 743 50.47 24.77 5.96
CA ALA A 743 51.54 25.57 6.59
C ALA A 743 51.23 27.11 6.65
N SER A 744 51.57 27.72 7.79
CA SER A 744 52.09 29.09 8.01
C SER A 744 51.45 30.36 7.40
N HIS A 745 51.08 31.28 8.31
CA HIS A 745 51.25 32.75 8.33
C HIS A 745 50.36 33.73 7.49
N ASP A 746 49.81 34.67 8.28
CA ASP A 746 49.69 36.14 8.13
C ASP A 746 48.82 36.83 7.06
N GLU A 747 47.70 37.36 7.57
CA GLU A 747 47.27 38.79 7.55
C GLU A 747 46.87 39.57 6.26
N LEU A 748 46.00 40.55 6.53
CA LEU A 748 45.76 41.83 5.83
C LEU A 748 45.21 41.84 4.38
N THR A 749 43.86 41.89 4.32
CA THR A 749 43.05 42.95 3.68
C THR A 749 43.48 43.58 2.33
N MET A 750 42.61 43.54 1.32
CA MET A 750 41.94 44.75 0.74
C MET A 750 41.10 44.50 -0.53
N SER A 751 40.16 45.42 -0.78
CA SER A 751 39.68 45.92 -2.09
C SER A 751 39.15 44.95 -3.18
N ARG A 752 37.84 44.69 -3.13
CA ARG A 752 36.85 45.24 -4.10
C ARG A 752 37.37 45.65 -5.50
N LYS A 753 36.82 45.05 -6.57
CA LYS A 753 36.44 45.77 -7.81
C LYS A 753 35.40 45.03 -8.65
N GLU A 754 34.59 45.77 -9.42
CA GLU A 754 33.53 45.22 -10.25
C GLU A 754 34.03 44.63 -11.59
N ARG A 755 33.43 43.52 -12.03
CA ARG A 755 32.71 43.43 -13.32
C ARG A 755 31.81 42.21 -13.40
#